data_AF-A0AAN5CEV4-F1
#
_entry.id   AF-A0AAN5CEV4-F1
#
_cell.length_a   1.000
_cell.length_b   1.000
_cell.length_c   1.000
_cell.angle_alpha   90.00
_cell.angle_beta   90.00
_cell.angle_gamma   90.00
#
_symmetry.space_group_name_H-M   'P 1'
#
loop_
_entity.id
_entity.type
_entity.pdbx_description
1 polymer ?
#
loop_
_entity_poly.entity_id
_entity_poly.type
_entity_poly.pdbx_seq_one_letter_code
_entity_poly.pdbx_strand_id
1 'polypeptide(L)'
;SAKDAKELKNEALATAILKDKSKPNRLIVDQIEKDDNSVVALSQAKMDELGLFRGDAVVLKGKKRKETVCIVLADETCTNDKIRMNRVVRHNLRVRLGDVVSIKPASNVPYGTRVHILPIDDTIEGLTGNIFEAFLKPYFVEAYRPLHKGDIFTVSAAMRTVEFKVVETDPSPACIVAPDTVIHYEGEPVKREDEEENINDVGYDDIGGVRKQLAQIKEMVELPLRHPQLFKAIGIKPPRGILLFGPPGTGKTLIARAVANETGAFFFLLNGPEIMSKMAGESESNLRKAFEECEKNSPAILFIDEIDAIAPKREKTNGEVEKRIVSQLLTLMDGMKKRSHVVVMAATNRPNSIDPALRRFGRFDREIDIGIPDAVGRLEVLRIHTKNMKLGDDVDLEQVANECHGYVGADLASLCSEAALQQIREKMELIDLEDDTIDAEVLNSLAVSMENFRFALGKAAPSALRETVVETPNTTWNDIGGLAGVKRELQELVQYPVEHPEKYLKFGMQPSRGVLFYGPPGCGKTLLAKAIAHECQANFISIKGPELLTMWFGESEANVREVFDKARAAAPCVLFFDELDSIAKARGGGGGDAGGAADRVINQILTEMDGMNSKKNVFIIGATNRPDIIDGAVLRPGRLDQLIYIPLPDEASRLQIFKANLRKTPISGDVDLTFLAKSTVGFSGADLTEICQRACKMAIRESIEKEIRAEKERQERRAKGEEVMDEEEASDPVPAISRAHFEEAMKFARRSVSDNDIRKYEMFAQTLQQQRGFGNNFKFPGEGQQAQNGAGNQPAANNDDDDLYS
;
A
#
# COMPACT_ATOMS: atom_id res chain seq x y z
N SER A 1 18.97 9.28 -63.02
CA SER A 1 20.38 9.62 -63.33
C SER A 1 21.30 8.59 -62.68
N ALA A 2 22.55 8.39 -63.14
CA ALA A 2 23.50 7.50 -62.46
C ALA A 2 23.88 7.98 -61.04
N LYS A 3 23.52 9.23 -60.68
CA LYS A 3 23.61 9.75 -59.31
C LYS A 3 22.49 9.19 -58.43
N ASP A 4 21.25 9.14 -58.91
CA ASP A 4 20.10 8.65 -58.11
C ASP A 4 20.25 7.17 -57.74
N ALA A 5 20.80 6.36 -58.65
CA ALA A 5 21.10 4.95 -58.39
C ALA A 5 22.25 4.75 -57.38
N LYS A 6 23.13 5.74 -57.23
CA LYS A 6 24.26 5.73 -56.30
C LYS A 6 23.85 6.27 -54.92
N GLU A 7 22.94 7.24 -54.89
CA GLU A 7 22.26 7.71 -53.67
C GLU A 7 21.37 6.64 -53.07
N LEU A 8 20.53 5.96 -53.86
CA LEU A 8 19.73 4.82 -53.39
C LEU A 8 20.60 3.67 -52.87
N LYS A 9 21.76 3.42 -53.48
CA LYS A 9 22.73 2.42 -52.99
C LYS A 9 23.39 2.86 -51.68
N ASN A 10 23.69 4.15 -51.54
CA ASN A 10 24.28 4.71 -50.33
C ASN A 10 23.26 4.80 -49.18
N GLU A 11 21.98 5.10 -49.46
CA GLU A 11 20.89 4.99 -48.48
C GLU A 11 20.64 3.55 -48.08
N ALA A 12 20.67 2.59 -49.03
CA ALA A 12 20.59 1.17 -48.74
C ALA A 12 21.79 0.66 -47.92
N LEU A 13 22.99 1.21 -48.13
CA LEU A 13 24.19 0.93 -47.33
C LEU A 13 24.13 1.60 -45.95
N ALA A 14 23.65 2.84 -45.85
CA ALA A 14 23.47 3.56 -44.59
C ALA A 14 22.40 2.91 -43.70
N THR A 15 21.32 2.41 -44.29
CA THR A 15 20.29 1.62 -43.59
C THR A 15 20.73 0.19 -43.31
N ALA A 16 21.63 -0.40 -44.10
CA ALA A 16 22.23 -1.71 -43.80
C ALA A 16 23.23 -1.67 -42.63
N ILE A 17 23.83 -0.52 -42.34
CA ILE A 17 24.67 -0.31 -41.13
C ILE A 17 23.80 -0.23 -39.86
N LEU A 18 22.53 0.19 -40.00
CA LEU A 18 21.54 0.26 -38.92
C LEU A 18 20.74 -1.05 -38.72
N LYS A 19 20.82 -2.01 -39.65
CA LYS A 19 20.30 -3.36 -39.40
C LYS A 19 21.30 -4.07 -38.49
N ASP A 20 20.98 -4.13 -37.21
CA ASP A 20 21.68 -4.97 -36.26
C ASP A 20 21.86 -6.35 -36.87
N LYS A 21 23.12 -6.76 -37.11
CA LYS A 21 23.48 -8.14 -37.46
C LYS A 21 23.33 -9.03 -36.21
N SER A 22 22.19 -8.93 -35.54
CA SER A 22 21.80 -9.80 -34.46
C SER A 22 21.36 -11.12 -35.08
N LYS A 23 22.07 -12.21 -34.77
CA LYS A 23 21.59 -13.54 -35.15
C LYS A 23 20.24 -13.75 -34.45
N PRO A 24 19.22 -14.29 -35.14
CA PRO A 24 17.87 -14.41 -34.59
C PRO A 24 17.81 -15.26 -33.32
N ASN A 25 18.82 -16.11 -33.11
CA ASN A 25 18.93 -16.99 -31.96
C ASN A 25 19.61 -16.36 -30.73
N ARG A 26 19.88 -15.05 -30.72
CA ARG A 26 20.43 -14.32 -29.56
C ARG A 26 19.34 -13.45 -28.95
N LEU A 27 19.07 -13.67 -27.66
CA LEU A 27 17.98 -13.03 -26.93
C LEU A 27 18.49 -12.45 -25.62
N ILE A 28 17.85 -11.37 -25.17
CA ILE A 28 18.15 -10.70 -23.91
C ILE A 28 17.34 -11.36 -22.78
N VAL A 29 18.00 -11.74 -21.69
CA VAL A 29 17.38 -12.36 -20.54
C VAL A 29 16.48 -11.35 -19.81
N ASP A 30 15.24 -11.76 -19.56
CA ASP A 30 14.24 -11.01 -18.78
C ASP A 30 13.55 -11.93 -17.75
N GLN A 31 12.81 -11.32 -16.83
CA GLN A 31 12.16 -11.99 -15.70
C GLN A 31 10.83 -12.66 -16.14
N ILE A 32 10.55 -13.86 -15.62
CA ILE A 32 9.30 -14.59 -15.86
C ILE A 32 8.33 -14.41 -14.67
N GLU A 33 7.03 -14.30 -14.93
CA GLU A 33 6.02 -14.20 -13.85
C GLU A 33 5.62 -15.56 -13.27
N LYS A 34 5.72 -16.63 -14.08
CA LYS A 34 5.46 -18.01 -13.65
C LYS A 34 6.76 -18.71 -13.29
N ASP A 35 6.85 -19.10 -12.03
CA ASP A 35 8.05 -19.64 -11.38
C ASP A 35 8.20 -21.16 -11.61
N ASP A 36 8.36 -21.58 -12.87
CA ASP A 36 8.72 -22.96 -13.20
C ASP A 36 10.20 -23.04 -13.62
N ASN A 37 10.94 -23.93 -12.96
CA ASN A 37 12.39 -24.10 -13.14
C ASN A 37 12.80 -24.59 -14.53
N SER A 38 11.91 -25.26 -15.26
CA SER A 38 12.20 -25.90 -16.53
C SER A 38 11.59 -25.16 -17.72
N VAL A 39 11.03 -23.97 -17.52
CA VAL A 39 10.28 -23.24 -18.54
C VAL A 39 10.96 -21.93 -18.91
N VAL A 40 10.96 -21.63 -20.20
CA VAL A 40 11.29 -20.30 -20.73
C VAL A 40 10.18 -19.80 -21.65
N ALA A 41 9.91 -18.50 -21.60
CA ALA A 41 8.85 -17.89 -22.40
C ALA A 41 9.40 -16.93 -23.46
N LEU A 42 8.82 -17.00 -24.65
CA LEU A 42 9.13 -16.19 -25.82
C LEU A 42 7.86 -15.59 -26.40
N SER A 43 7.97 -14.50 -27.17
CA SER A 43 6.82 -14.03 -27.96
C SER A 43 6.47 -15.02 -29.07
N GLN A 44 5.18 -15.06 -29.44
CA GLN A 44 4.70 -15.91 -30.52
C GLN A 44 5.46 -15.67 -31.84
N ALA A 45 5.64 -14.39 -32.21
CA ALA A 45 6.38 -14.02 -33.41
C ALA A 45 7.83 -14.52 -33.39
N LYS A 46 8.46 -14.60 -32.21
CA LYS A 46 9.83 -15.08 -32.07
C LYS A 46 9.93 -16.60 -32.15
N MET A 47 8.94 -17.30 -31.61
CA MET A 47 8.84 -18.75 -31.75
C MET A 47 8.68 -19.14 -33.23
N ASP A 48 7.82 -18.45 -33.96
CA ASP A 48 7.61 -18.68 -35.40
C ASP A 48 8.89 -18.42 -36.21
N GLU A 49 9.66 -17.37 -35.88
CA GLU A 49 10.95 -17.05 -36.51
C GLU A 49 12.01 -18.15 -36.27
N LEU A 50 11.99 -18.77 -35.08
CA LEU A 50 12.93 -19.83 -34.70
C LEU A 50 12.44 -21.24 -35.10
N GLY A 51 11.21 -21.37 -35.61
CA GLY A 51 10.59 -22.64 -35.94
C GLY A 51 10.32 -23.52 -34.72
N LEU A 52 9.93 -22.90 -33.59
CA LEU A 52 9.62 -23.57 -32.33
C LEU A 52 8.11 -23.66 -32.12
N PHE A 53 7.63 -24.79 -31.62
CA PHE A 53 6.25 -24.99 -31.19
C PHE A 53 6.13 -24.94 -29.66
N ARG A 54 4.90 -24.72 -29.18
CA ARG A 54 4.62 -24.74 -27.74
C ARG A 54 4.91 -26.13 -27.18
N GLY A 55 5.79 -26.20 -26.19
CA GLY A 55 6.19 -27.47 -25.57
C GLY A 55 7.49 -28.06 -26.13
N ASP A 56 8.12 -27.45 -27.13
CA ASP A 56 9.41 -27.93 -27.63
C ASP A 56 10.52 -27.75 -26.59
N ALA A 57 11.44 -28.71 -26.53
CA ALA A 57 12.65 -28.58 -25.75
C ALA A 57 13.67 -27.69 -26.49
N VAL A 58 14.32 -26.81 -25.75
CA VAL A 58 15.33 -25.88 -26.26
C VAL A 58 16.60 -25.96 -25.43
N VAL A 59 17.76 -25.94 -26.09
CA VAL A 59 19.06 -25.79 -25.43
C VAL A 59 19.38 -24.31 -25.34
N LEU A 60 19.63 -23.84 -24.13
CA LEU A 60 20.10 -22.49 -23.85
C LEU A 60 21.60 -22.54 -23.58
N LYS A 61 22.36 -21.64 -24.18
CA LYS A 61 23.79 -21.46 -23.89
C LYS A 61 24.03 -20.06 -23.34
N GLY A 62 24.67 -20.02 -22.18
CA GLY A 62 24.93 -18.81 -21.40
C GLY A 62 26.41 -18.42 -21.43
N LYS A 63 26.85 -17.77 -20.35
CA LYS A 63 28.26 -17.43 -20.14
C LYS A 63 29.04 -18.64 -19.63
N LYS A 64 30.37 -18.52 -19.56
CA LYS A 64 31.28 -19.60 -19.10
C LYS A 64 31.08 -20.96 -19.78
N ARG A 65 30.51 -21.00 -21.00
CA ARG A 65 30.17 -22.22 -21.76
C ARG A 65 29.22 -23.17 -21.00
N LYS A 66 28.38 -22.65 -20.11
CA LYS A 66 27.31 -23.42 -19.45
C LYS A 66 26.09 -23.52 -20.37
N GLU A 67 25.46 -24.68 -20.34
CA GLU A 67 24.30 -25.04 -21.16
C GLU A 67 23.25 -25.68 -20.25
N THR A 68 21.97 -25.42 -20.53
CA THR A 68 20.84 -26.06 -19.85
C THR A 68 19.72 -26.32 -20.87
N VAL A 69 18.77 -27.17 -20.51
CA VAL A 69 17.64 -27.54 -21.37
C VAL A 69 16.33 -27.12 -20.70
N CYS A 70 15.47 -26.42 -21.43
CA CYS A 70 14.18 -25.96 -20.94
C CYS A 70 13.08 -26.22 -21.98
N ILE A 71 11.83 -26.13 -21.55
CA ILE A 71 10.64 -26.17 -22.41
C ILE A 71 10.26 -24.74 -22.79
N VAL A 72 9.97 -24.51 -24.06
CA VAL A 72 9.54 -23.19 -24.55
C VAL A 72 8.02 -23.03 -24.52
N LEU A 73 7.56 -21.89 -23.99
CA LEU A 73 6.16 -21.46 -24.02
C LEU A 73 6.00 -20.09 -24.70
N ALA A 74 4.81 -19.85 -25.22
CA ALA A 74 4.42 -18.55 -25.79
C ALA A 74 3.92 -17.62 -24.69
N ASP A 75 4.37 -16.36 -24.71
CA ASP A 75 3.93 -15.27 -23.84
C ASP A 75 3.72 -14.01 -24.67
N GLU A 76 2.48 -13.52 -24.70
CA GLU A 76 2.06 -12.36 -25.50
C GLU A 76 2.65 -11.04 -24.99
N THR A 77 3.02 -10.98 -23.70
CA THR A 77 3.57 -9.76 -23.08
C THR A 77 5.09 -9.64 -23.27
N CYS A 78 5.74 -10.69 -23.78
CA CYS A 78 7.17 -10.70 -24.05
C CYS A 78 7.51 -9.97 -25.36
N THR A 79 8.60 -9.22 -25.37
CA THR A 79 9.10 -8.57 -26.59
C THR A 79 9.98 -9.51 -27.42
N ASN A 80 10.03 -9.33 -28.73
CA ASN A 80 10.70 -10.27 -29.66
C ASN A 80 12.21 -10.39 -29.48
N ASP A 81 12.84 -9.43 -28.81
CA ASP A 81 14.27 -9.36 -28.50
C ASP A 81 14.64 -10.03 -27.16
N LYS A 82 13.64 -10.46 -26.39
CA LYS A 82 13.81 -10.98 -25.03
C LYS A 82 13.42 -12.44 -24.88
N ILE A 83 13.93 -13.06 -23.83
CA ILE A 83 13.58 -14.40 -23.35
C ILE A 83 13.36 -14.33 -21.85
N ARG A 84 12.17 -14.74 -21.40
CA ARG A 84 11.84 -14.77 -19.98
C ARG A 84 12.23 -16.11 -19.38
N MET A 85 12.96 -16.08 -18.28
CA MET A 85 13.39 -17.29 -17.58
C MET A 85 13.50 -17.06 -16.08
N ASN A 86 13.32 -18.12 -15.32
CA ASN A 86 13.44 -18.08 -13.87
C ASN A 86 14.91 -17.90 -13.42
N ARG A 87 15.10 -17.47 -12.17
CA ARG A 87 16.37 -17.42 -11.47
C ARG A 87 17.16 -18.73 -11.52
N VAL A 88 16.51 -19.89 -11.40
CA VAL A 88 17.17 -21.20 -11.51
C VAL A 88 17.88 -21.36 -12.86
N VAL A 89 17.18 -21.05 -13.96
CA VAL A 89 17.72 -21.09 -15.32
C VAL A 89 18.86 -20.08 -15.49
N ARG A 90 18.68 -18.84 -14.99
CA ARG A 90 19.72 -17.79 -15.01
C ARG A 90 20.98 -18.24 -14.25
N HIS A 91 20.79 -18.85 -13.09
CA HIS A 91 21.86 -19.37 -12.24
C HIS A 91 22.64 -20.45 -12.99
N ASN A 92 21.98 -21.48 -13.53
CA ASN A 92 22.63 -22.57 -14.28
C ASN A 92 23.43 -22.05 -15.49
N LEU A 93 22.91 -21.05 -16.20
CA LEU A 93 23.56 -20.41 -17.34
C LEU A 93 24.65 -19.38 -16.97
N ARG A 94 24.79 -19.04 -15.68
CA ARG A 94 25.66 -17.98 -15.15
C ARG A 94 25.42 -16.64 -15.84
N VAL A 95 24.15 -16.30 -16.04
CA VAL A 95 23.68 -15.05 -16.65
C VAL A 95 22.83 -14.25 -15.67
N ARG A 96 22.73 -12.95 -15.90
CA ARG A 96 21.85 -12.03 -15.17
C ARG A 96 20.79 -11.45 -16.10
N LEU A 97 19.81 -10.72 -15.55
CA LEU A 97 18.93 -9.89 -16.38
C LEU A 97 19.74 -8.97 -17.29
N GLY A 98 19.26 -8.77 -18.52
CA GLY A 98 19.94 -7.96 -19.52
C GLY A 98 21.15 -8.62 -20.20
N ASP A 99 21.56 -9.83 -19.78
CA ASP A 99 22.57 -10.60 -20.53
C ASP A 99 22.00 -11.22 -21.80
N VAL A 100 22.88 -11.55 -22.74
CA VAL A 100 22.50 -12.20 -23.99
C VAL A 100 22.75 -13.69 -23.88
N VAL A 101 21.71 -14.49 -24.12
CA VAL A 101 21.78 -15.95 -24.24
C VAL A 101 21.56 -16.37 -25.68
N SER A 102 22.03 -17.57 -26.03
CA SER A 102 21.71 -18.17 -27.33
C SER A 102 20.77 -19.36 -27.16
N ILE A 103 19.69 -19.38 -27.94
CA ILE A 103 18.70 -20.45 -27.96
C ILE A 103 18.89 -21.35 -29.18
N LYS A 104 18.68 -22.66 -29.02
CA LYS A 104 18.65 -23.62 -30.14
C LYS A 104 17.54 -24.66 -29.91
N PRO A 105 16.80 -25.06 -30.96
CA PRO A 105 15.85 -26.16 -30.85
C PRO A 105 16.57 -27.47 -30.48
N ALA A 106 15.96 -28.26 -29.60
CA ALA A 106 16.45 -29.54 -29.11
C ALA A 106 15.43 -30.65 -29.42
N SER A 107 15.23 -30.96 -30.70
CA SER A 107 14.20 -31.90 -31.14
C SER A 107 14.42 -33.36 -30.72
N ASN A 108 15.64 -33.72 -30.29
CA ASN A 108 16.05 -35.11 -30.04
C ASN A 108 16.55 -35.33 -28.60
N VAL A 109 15.97 -34.67 -27.59
CA VAL A 109 16.31 -34.96 -26.19
C VAL A 109 15.71 -36.33 -25.81
N PRO A 110 16.52 -37.34 -25.46
CA PRO A 110 16.01 -38.68 -25.15
C PRO A 110 15.34 -38.72 -23.78
N TYR A 111 14.46 -39.69 -23.57
CA TYR A 111 13.97 -40.03 -22.24
C TYR A 111 15.10 -40.64 -21.40
N GLY A 112 15.19 -40.23 -20.13
CA GLY A 112 16.20 -40.71 -19.20
C GLY A 112 15.92 -42.15 -18.76
N THR A 113 16.94 -42.99 -18.71
CA THR A 113 16.90 -44.31 -18.07
C THR A 113 17.22 -44.17 -16.58
N ARG A 114 18.26 -43.39 -16.24
CA ARG A 114 18.72 -43.16 -14.87
C ARG A 114 19.19 -41.72 -14.67
N VAL A 115 18.86 -41.13 -13.52
CA VAL A 115 19.34 -39.80 -13.13
C VAL A 115 19.85 -39.86 -11.69
N HIS A 116 21.02 -39.29 -11.42
CA HIS A 116 21.58 -39.19 -10.07
C HIS A 116 21.50 -37.74 -9.58
N ILE A 117 20.76 -37.53 -8.49
CA ILE A 117 20.43 -36.21 -7.94
C ILE A 117 20.78 -36.22 -6.45
N LEU A 118 21.58 -35.24 -6.01
CA LEU A 118 21.96 -35.09 -4.61
C LEU A 118 21.59 -33.69 -4.10
N PRO A 119 21.18 -33.56 -2.83
CA PRO A 119 20.93 -32.26 -2.21
C PRO A 119 22.23 -31.52 -1.90
N ILE A 120 22.15 -30.18 -1.80
CA ILE A 120 23.24 -29.34 -1.29
C ILE A 120 23.19 -29.28 0.23
N ASP A 121 24.34 -29.47 0.88
CA ASP A 121 24.48 -29.59 2.33
C ASP A 121 23.86 -28.43 3.12
N ASP A 122 24.09 -27.19 2.68
CA ASP A 122 23.58 -25.97 3.31
C ASP A 122 22.06 -25.81 3.31
N THR A 123 21.35 -26.56 2.44
CA THR A 123 19.88 -26.48 2.32
C THR A 123 19.11 -27.55 3.09
N ILE A 124 19.81 -28.56 3.62
CA ILE A 124 19.20 -29.70 4.30
C ILE A 124 19.51 -29.76 5.80
N GLU A 125 20.16 -28.74 6.35
CA GLU A 125 20.43 -28.68 7.80
C GLU A 125 19.12 -28.75 8.61
N GLY A 126 19.03 -29.77 9.48
CA GLY A 126 17.85 -30.05 10.31
C GLY A 126 16.68 -30.76 9.60
N LEU A 127 16.85 -31.20 8.34
CA LEU A 127 15.90 -32.09 7.66
C LEU A 127 16.39 -33.54 7.77
N THR A 128 15.54 -34.42 8.30
CA THR A 128 15.76 -35.87 8.33
C THR A 128 14.57 -36.59 7.70
N GLY A 129 14.73 -37.86 7.31
CA GLY A 129 13.70 -38.66 6.67
C GLY A 129 13.86 -38.79 5.14
N ASN A 130 12.81 -39.26 4.46
CA ASN A 130 12.87 -39.60 3.04
C ASN A 130 12.69 -38.36 2.14
N ILE A 131 13.78 -37.62 1.91
CA ILE A 131 13.84 -36.43 1.05
C ILE A 131 13.29 -36.70 -0.36
N PHE A 132 13.44 -37.92 -0.86
CA PHE A 132 12.96 -38.32 -2.18
C PHE A 132 11.43 -38.29 -2.28
N GLU A 133 10.72 -38.90 -1.33
CA GLU A 133 9.25 -38.93 -1.30
C GLU A 133 8.66 -37.53 -1.09
N ALA A 134 9.30 -36.70 -0.25
CA ALA A 134 8.77 -35.38 0.09
C ALA A 134 9.00 -34.32 -1.00
N PHE A 135 10.17 -34.31 -1.65
CA PHE A 135 10.56 -33.25 -2.59
C PHE A 135 10.64 -33.75 -4.04
N LEU A 136 11.47 -34.78 -4.31
CA LEU A 136 11.79 -35.17 -5.69
C LEU A 136 10.63 -35.84 -6.42
N LYS A 137 9.89 -36.74 -5.75
CA LYS A 137 8.78 -37.47 -6.35
C LYS A 137 7.65 -36.52 -6.82
N PRO A 138 7.09 -35.62 -5.99
CA PRO A 138 6.09 -34.66 -6.45
C PRO A 138 6.58 -33.75 -7.58
N TYR A 139 7.87 -33.42 -7.60
CA TYR A 139 8.45 -32.52 -8.60
C TYR A 139 8.51 -33.12 -10.01
N PHE A 140 8.73 -34.44 -10.13
CA PHE A 140 8.88 -35.14 -11.41
C PHE A 140 7.64 -35.92 -11.88
N VAL A 141 6.67 -36.17 -11.00
CA VAL A 141 5.43 -36.88 -11.36
C VAL A 141 4.69 -36.14 -12.48
N GLU A 142 4.49 -36.85 -13.60
CA GLU A 142 3.77 -36.39 -14.81
C GLU A 142 4.26 -35.09 -15.47
N ALA A 143 5.39 -34.54 -15.04
CA ALA A 143 5.85 -33.23 -15.47
C ALA A 143 6.75 -33.24 -16.73
N TYR A 144 7.29 -34.40 -17.12
CA TYR A 144 8.19 -34.57 -18.28
C TYR A 144 9.31 -33.51 -18.35
N ARG A 145 9.94 -33.23 -17.21
CA ARG A 145 10.92 -32.13 -17.08
C ARG A 145 12.26 -32.48 -17.75
N PRO A 146 12.81 -31.63 -18.62
CA PRO A 146 14.18 -31.79 -19.11
C PRO A 146 15.19 -31.44 -18.00
N LEU A 147 16.25 -32.23 -17.92
CA LEU A 147 17.39 -31.99 -17.04
C LEU A 147 18.69 -32.01 -17.85
N HIS A 148 19.67 -31.20 -17.43
CA HIS A 148 21.04 -31.28 -17.92
C HIS A 148 21.99 -31.66 -16.78
N LYS A 149 23.04 -32.43 -17.08
CA LYS A 149 24.10 -32.77 -16.13
C LYS A 149 24.76 -31.50 -15.58
N GLY A 150 24.83 -31.39 -14.26
CA GLY A 150 25.38 -30.25 -13.55
C GLY A 150 24.40 -29.09 -13.32
N ASP A 151 23.13 -29.22 -13.72
CA ASP A 151 22.10 -28.24 -13.36
C ASP A 151 21.78 -28.32 -11.87
N ILE A 152 21.48 -27.16 -11.29
CA ILE A 152 20.91 -27.03 -9.96
C ILE A 152 19.46 -26.60 -10.11
N PHE A 153 18.56 -27.20 -9.34
CA PHE A 153 17.15 -26.80 -9.30
C PHE A 153 16.65 -26.77 -7.86
N THR A 154 15.62 -25.96 -7.63
CA THR A 154 15.03 -25.76 -6.31
C THR A 154 13.68 -26.44 -6.22
N VAL A 155 13.40 -27.09 -5.09
CA VAL A 155 12.08 -27.65 -4.81
C VAL A 155 11.60 -27.12 -3.48
N SER A 156 10.44 -26.46 -3.49
CA SER A 156 9.78 -25.95 -2.29
C SER A 156 8.70 -26.94 -1.85
N ALA A 157 8.86 -27.51 -0.66
CA ALA A 157 7.87 -28.35 -0.01
C ALA A 157 8.02 -28.23 1.52
N ALA A 158 6.97 -28.54 2.28
CA ALA A 158 7.03 -28.55 3.74
C ALA A 158 7.57 -27.23 4.37
N MET A 159 7.18 -26.07 3.84
CA MET A 159 7.62 -24.74 4.31
C MET A 159 9.13 -24.46 4.18
N ARG A 160 9.86 -25.27 3.39
CA ARG A 160 11.29 -25.07 3.09
C ARG A 160 11.57 -25.24 1.60
N THR A 161 12.68 -24.65 1.15
CA THR A 161 13.20 -24.79 -0.20
C THR A 161 14.54 -25.50 -0.14
N VAL A 162 14.65 -26.63 -0.85
CA VAL A 162 15.87 -27.44 -0.93
C VAL A 162 16.47 -27.33 -2.33
N GLU A 163 17.79 -27.21 -2.40
CA GLU A 163 18.53 -27.18 -3.66
C GLU A 163 19.07 -28.58 -3.98
N PHE A 164 18.85 -29.01 -5.22
CA PHE A 164 19.31 -30.29 -5.74
C PHE A 164 20.23 -30.09 -6.93
N LYS A 165 21.34 -30.83 -6.97
CA LYS A 165 22.29 -30.84 -8.08
C LYS A 165 22.20 -32.15 -8.84
N VAL A 166 22.08 -32.05 -10.16
CA VAL A 166 22.09 -33.22 -11.06
C VAL A 166 23.55 -33.64 -11.28
N VAL A 167 23.96 -34.73 -10.66
CA VAL A 167 25.34 -35.21 -10.72
C VAL A 167 25.60 -35.94 -12.03
N GLU A 168 24.67 -36.81 -12.44
CA GLU A 168 24.78 -37.63 -13.64
C GLU A 168 23.41 -37.87 -14.28
N THR A 169 23.39 -37.95 -15.61
CA THR A 169 22.20 -38.29 -16.42
C THR A 169 22.57 -39.39 -17.41
N ASP A 170 21.67 -40.37 -17.57
CA ASP A 170 21.73 -41.38 -18.61
C ASP A 170 20.45 -41.30 -19.46
N PRO A 171 20.50 -40.91 -20.74
CA PRO A 171 21.69 -40.52 -21.51
C PRO A 171 22.27 -39.13 -21.16
N SER A 172 23.61 -39.01 -21.21
CA SER A 172 24.35 -37.76 -20.98
C SER A 172 24.50 -36.94 -22.28
N PRO A 173 24.49 -35.58 -22.25
CA PRO A 173 24.47 -34.70 -21.09
C PRO A 173 23.08 -34.20 -20.68
N ALA A 174 22.02 -34.50 -21.43
CA ALA A 174 20.66 -34.06 -21.11
C ALA A 174 19.61 -35.13 -21.45
N CYS A 175 18.60 -35.25 -20.60
CA CYS A 175 17.50 -36.21 -20.76
C CYS A 175 16.18 -35.63 -20.22
N ILE A 176 15.05 -36.14 -20.70
CA ILE A 176 13.72 -35.85 -20.16
C ILE A 176 13.37 -36.90 -19.11
N VAL A 177 12.98 -36.46 -17.91
CA VAL A 177 12.51 -37.36 -16.85
C VAL A 177 11.09 -37.83 -17.19
N ALA A 178 10.96 -39.09 -17.57
CA ALA A 178 9.68 -39.76 -17.81
C ALA A 178 9.27 -40.57 -16.57
N PRO A 179 8.00 -41.02 -16.47
CA PRO A 179 7.57 -41.88 -15.36
C PRO A 179 8.40 -43.15 -15.18
N ASP A 180 9.01 -43.66 -16.26
CA ASP A 180 9.87 -44.86 -16.25
C ASP A 180 11.33 -44.58 -15.86
N THR A 181 11.73 -43.32 -15.71
CA THR A 181 13.10 -42.93 -15.38
C THR A 181 13.43 -43.24 -13.91
N VAL A 182 14.51 -43.97 -13.67
CA VAL A 182 14.94 -44.30 -12.30
C VAL A 182 15.76 -43.14 -11.71
N ILE A 183 15.28 -42.57 -10.60
CA ILE A 183 15.96 -41.48 -9.88
C ILE A 183 16.75 -42.06 -8.72
N HIS A 184 18.07 -41.94 -8.78
CA HIS A 184 19.00 -42.29 -7.70
C HIS A 184 19.25 -41.05 -6.82
N TYR A 185 19.04 -41.19 -5.52
CA TYR A 185 19.21 -40.14 -4.51
C TYR A 185 20.13 -40.57 -3.35
N GLU A 186 20.76 -41.74 -3.46
CA GLU A 186 21.70 -42.26 -2.47
C GLU A 186 23.07 -41.58 -2.62
N GLY A 187 23.59 -41.01 -1.54
CA GLY A 187 24.90 -40.37 -1.48
C GLY A 187 25.03 -39.35 -0.34
N GLU A 188 26.25 -38.90 -0.07
CA GLU A 188 26.49 -37.76 0.81
C GLU A 188 26.06 -36.45 0.11
N PRO A 189 25.49 -35.48 0.85
CA PRO A 189 25.16 -34.16 0.32
C PRO A 189 26.37 -33.47 -0.32
N VAL A 190 26.12 -32.74 -1.40
CA VAL A 190 27.17 -32.06 -2.15
C VAL A 190 27.46 -30.70 -1.52
N LYS A 191 28.74 -30.36 -1.36
CA LYS A 191 29.14 -29.01 -0.95
C LYS A 191 28.98 -28.02 -2.11
N ARG A 192 28.46 -26.83 -1.82
CA ARG A 192 28.35 -25.74 -2.80
C ARG A 192 29.73 -25.36 -3.35
N GLU A 193 29.85 -25.23 -4.67
CA GLU A 193 31.09 -24.77 -5.31
C GLU A 193 31.24 -23.24 -5.17
N ASP A 194 32.47 -22.71 -5.10
CA ASP A 194 32.73 -21.26 -4.97
C ASP A 194 32.14 -20.42 -6.13
N GLU A 195 31.88 -21.04 -7.29
CA GLU A 195 31.25 -20.39 -8.44
C GLU A 195 29.71 -20.49 -8.46
N GLU A 196 29.13 -21.16 -7.47
CA GLU A 196 27.69 -21.36 -7.27
C GLU A 196 27.21 -20.40 -6.17
N GLU A 197 26.62 -19.28 -6.57
CA GLU A 197 25.90 -18.40 -5.64
C GLU A 197 24.72 -19.10 -4.97
N ASN A 198 24.36 -18.65 -3.77
CA ASN A 198 23.20 -19.19 -3.09
C ASN A 198 21.92 -18.72 -3.81
N ILE A 199 21.06 -19.65 -4.22
CA ILE A 199 19.81 -19.29 -4.90
C ILE A 199 18.85 -18.61 -3.90
N ASN A 200 19.01 -18.85 -2.60
CA ASN A 200 18.26 -18.21 -1.51
C ASN A 200 18.69 -16.77 -1.21
N ASP A 201 19.75 -16.24 -1.85
CA ASP A 201 20.09 -14.82 -1.71
C ASP A 201 18.92 -13.95 -2.18
N VAL A 202 18.72 -12.75 -1.64
CA VAL A 202 17.58 -11.91 -2.05
C VAL A 202 17.73 -11.45 -3.51
N GLY A 203 16.67 -11.60 -4.32
CA GLY A 203 16.59 -11.13 -5.72
C GLY A 203 15.38 -10.24 -5.99
N TYR A 204 15.17 -9.87 -7.26
CA TYR A 204 13.97 -9.08 -7.66
C TYR A 204 12.67 -9.88 -7.58
N ASP A 205 12.75 -11.21 -7.61
CA ASP A 205 11.62 -12.10 -7.44
C ASP A 205 11.06 -12.07 -6.00
N ASP A 206 11.87 -11.62 -5.03
CA ASP A 206 11.51 -11.53 -3.61
C ASP A 206 10.96 -10.14 -3.22
N ILE A 207 10.72 -9.26 -4.20
CA ILE A 207 10.23 -7.89 -3.99
C ILE A 207 8.87 -7.70 -4.67
N GLY A 208 7.84 -7.41 -3.87
CA GLY A 208 6.48 -7.12 -4.35
C GLY A 208 6.08 -5.65 -4.18
N GLY A 209 5.17 -5.17 -5.02
CA GLY A 209 4.46 -3.90 -4.85
C GLY A 209 5.21 -2.61 -5.19
N VAL A 210 6.45 -2.71 -5.70
CA VAL A 210 7.31 -1.54 -6.00
C VAL A 210 7.84 -1.56 -7.44
N ARG A 211 7.04 -2.04 -8.41
CA ARG A 211 7.46 -2.21 -9.81
C ARG A 211 8.02 -0.92 -10.44
N LYS A 212 7.36 0.23 -10.20
CA LYS A 212 7.76 1.52 -10.78
C LYS A 212 9.10 2.00 -10.21
N GLN A 213 9.25 1.90 -8.89
CA GLN A 213 10.47 2.27 -8.17
C GLN A 213 11.63 1.35 -8.59
N LEU A 214 11.37 0.04 -8.71
CA LEU A 214 12.37 -0.92 -9.12
C LEU A 214 12.86 -0.67 -10.56
N ALA A 215 11.96 -0.29 -11.47
CA ALA A 215 12.34 0.08 -12.84
C ALA A 215 13.29 1.30 -12.86
N GLN A 216 13.02 2.32 -12.04
CA GLN A 216 13.89 3.49 -11.89
C GLN A 216 15.26 3.11 -11.32
N ILE A 217 15.30 2.23 -10.31
CA ILE A 217 16.54 1.75 -9.71
C ILE A 217 17.35 0.93 -10.73
N LYS A 218 16.70 0.04 -11.49
CA LYS A 218 17.34 -0.73 -12.57
C LYS A 218 18.01 0.21 -13.57
N GLU A 219 17.31 1.23 -14.06
CA GLU A 219 17.89 2.20 -14.99
C GLU A 219 19.09 2.96 -14.39
N MET A 220 18.99 3.39 -13.13
CA MET A 220 20.03 4.23 -12.51
C MET A 220 21.25 3.44 -12.04
N VAL A 221 21.10 2.16 -11.69
CA VAL A 221 22.15 1.34 -11.07
C VAL A 221 22.70 0.30 -12.04
N GLU A 222 21.83 -0.41 -12.76
CA GLU A 222 22.23 -1.52 -13.65
C GLU A 222 23.02 -1.01 -14.86
N LEU A 223 22.56 0.06 -15.51
CA LEU A 223 23.21 0.63 -16.68
C LEU A 223 24.66 1.07 -16.39
N PRO A 224 24.95 1.86 -15.33
CA PRO A 224 26.33 2.22 -15.00
C PRO A 224 27.22 1.05 -14.60
N LEU A 225 26.70 0.06 -13.87
CA LEU A 225 27.48 -1.08 -13.38
C LEU A 225 27.79 -2.08 -14.50
N ARG A 226 26.81 -2.37 -15.36
CA ARG A 226 26.97 -3.36 -16.45
C ARG A 226 27.61 -2.79 -17.70
N HIS A 227 27.28 -1.55 -18.06
CA HIS A 227 27.76 -0.93 -19.30
C HIS A 227 28.49 0.41 -19.06
N PRO A 228 29.59 0.44 -18.28
CA PRO A 228 30.36 1.67 -18.04
C PRO A 228 30.82 2.40 -19.31
N GLN A 229 31.05 1.66 -20.39
CA GLN A 229 31.54 2.20 -21.66
C GLN A 229 30.52 3.14 -22.33
N LEU A 230 29.21 2.91 -22.14
CA LEU A 230 28.16 3.77 -22.69
C LEU A 230 28.26 5.19 -22.12
N PHE A 231 28.39 5.30 -20.80
CA PHE A 231 28.54 6.60 -20.12
C PHE A 231 29.84 7.31 -20.53
N LYS A 232 30.92 6.54 -20.73
CA LYS A 232 32.20 7.10 -21.21
C LYS A 232 32.10 7.62 -22.64
N ALA A 233 31.38 6.92 -23.52
CA ALA A 233 31.21 7.32 -24.92
C ALA A 233 30.28 8.53 -25.07
N ILE A 234 29.18 8.56 -24.31
CA ILE A 234 28.20 9.66 -24.34
C ILE A 234 28.73 10.90 -23.59
N GLY A 235 29.67 10.73 -22.66
CA GLY A 235 30.27 11.83 -21.90
C GLY A 235 29.38 12.33 -20.75
N ILE A 236 28.34 11.59 -20.38
CA ILE A 236 27.46 11.90 -19.26
C ILE A 236 27.98 11.20 -18.00
N LYS A 237 27.89 11.88 -16.86
CA LYS A 237 28.24 11.28 -15.56
C LYS A 237 27.08 10.39 -15.09
N PRO A 238 27.34 9.14 -14.69
CA PRO A 238 26.31 8.32 -14.07
C PRO A 238 25.88 8.93 -12.72
N PRO A 239 24.64 8.68 -12.27
CA PRO A 239 24.19 9.07 -10.94
C PRO A 239 25.06 8.37 -9.90
N ARG A 240 25.43 9.10 -8.83
CA ARG A 240 26.36 8.60 -7.81
C ARG A 240 25.68 8.23 -6.50
N GLY A 241 24.59 8.91 -6.17
CA GLY A 241 23.87 8.73 -4.93
C GLY A 241 22.38 8.57 -5.17
N ILE A 242 21.81 7.49 -4.64
CA ILE A 242 20.37 7.25 -4.64
C ILE A 242 19.88 7.26 -3.19
N LEU A 243 18.95 8.13 -2.86
CA LEU A 243 18.29 8.19 -1.56
C LEU A 243 16.92 7.52 -1.66
N LEU A 244 16.78 6.39 -0.97
CA LEU A 244 15.54 5.67 -0.75
C LEU A 244 14.85 6.24 0.49
N PHE A 245 13.61 6.70 0.36
CA PHE A 245 12.84 7.17 1.51
C PHE A 245 11.43 6.56 1.52
N GLY A 246 10.83 6.48 2.70
CA GLY A 246 9.48 5.96 2.88
C GLY A 246 9.27 5.42 4.30
N PRO A 247 8.07 4.95 4.66
CA PRO A 247 7.81 4.41 6.00
C PRO A 247 8.73 3.23 6.38
N PRO A 248 8.96 2.95 7.66
CA PRO A 248 9.68 1.75 8.09
C PRO A 248 8.94 0.49 7.62
N GLY A 249 9.69 -0.57 7.28
CA GLY A 249 9.10 -1.85 6.85
C GLY A 249 8.63 -1.93 5.39
N THR A 250 8.86 -0.91 4.56
CA THR A 250 8.56 -0.96 3.11
C THR A 250 9.60 -1.71 2.26
N GLY A 251 10.66 -2.24 2.87
CA GLY A 251 11.65 -3.07 2.17
C GLY A 251 12.82 -2.32 1.53
N LYS A 252 13.14 -1.09 1.97
CA LYS A 252 14.26 -0.29 1.44
C LYS A 252 15.60 -1.04 1.42
N THR A 253 15.96 -1.67 2.54
CA THR A 253 17.18 -2.48 2.70
C THR A 253 17.15 -3.74 1.84
N LEU A 254 15.96 -4.35 1.70
CA LEU A 254 15.75 -5.55 0.88
C LEU A 254 15.95 -5.24 -0.60
N ILE A 255 15.43 -4.11 -1.08
CA ILE A 255 15.62 -3.63 -2.46
C ILE A 255 17.10 -3.42 -2.78
N ALA A 256 17.85 -2.75 -1.90
CA ALA A 256 19.27 -2.50 -2.16
C ALA A 256 20.09 -3.81 -2.25
N ARG A 257 19.79 -4.78 -1.38
CA ARG A 257 20.42 -6.10 -1.41
C ARG A 257 20.10 -6.86 -2.69
N ALA A 258 18.83 -6.86 -3.10
CA ALA A 258 18.40 -7.50 -4.34
C ALA A 258 19.08 -6.91 -5.59
N VAL A 259 19.21 -5.59 -5.64
CA VAL A 259 19.90 -4.90 -6.75
C VAL A 259 21.37 -5.31 -6.83
N ALA A 260 22.05 -5.44 -5.69
CA ALA A 260 23.45 -5.84 -5.68
C ALA A 260 23.64 -7.28 -6.14
N ASN A 261 22.81 -8.20 -5.63
CA ASN A 261 22.85 -9.62 -6.00
C ASN A 261 22.55 -9.83 -7.49
N GLU A 262 21.53 -9.14 -8.02
CA GLU A 262 21.16 -9.28 -9.44
C GLU A 262 22.21 -8.65 -10.38
N THR A 263 22.83 -7.53 -9.98
CA THR A 263 23.91 -6.91 -10.76
C THR A 263 25.25 -7.63 -10.62
N GLY A 264 25.42 -8.46 -9.59
CA GLY A 264 26.68 -9.10 -9.23
C GLY A 264 27.74 -8.12 -8.75
N ALA A 265 27.33 -6.94 -8.28
CA ALA A 265 28.23 -5.94 -7.73
C ALA A 265 28.55 -6.24 -6.26
N PHE A 266 29.76 -5.88 -5.81
CA PHE A 266 30.13 -6.04 -4.41
C PHE A 266 29.21 -5.19 -3.52
N PHE A 267 28.56 -5.80 -2.54
CA PHE A 267 27.62 -5.12 -1.63
C PHE A 267 28.28 -4.86 -0.28
N PHE A 268 28.37 -3.59 0.13
CA PHE A 268 28.85 -3.21 1.45
C PHE A 268 27.73 -2.51 2.24
N LEU A 269 27.29 -3.11 3.34
CA LEU A 269 26.26 -2.59 4.22
C LEU A 269 26.88 -1.76 5.35
N LEU A 270 26.43 -0.52 5.50
CA LEU A 270 26.79 0.37 6.59
C LEU A 270 25.52 0.75 7.37
N ASN A 271 25.44 0.35 8.64
CA ASN A 271 24.28 0.67 9.47
C ASN A 271 24.51 1.96 10.27
N GLY A 272 23.56 2.91 10.20
CA GLY A 272 23.65 4.23 10.79
C GLY A 272 24.02 4.24 12.29
N PRO A 273 23.20 3.61 13.15
CA PRO A 273 23.47 3.50 14.59
C PRO A 273 24.80 2.85 14.94
N GLU A 274 25.27 1.86 14.16
CA GLU A 274 26.52 1.14 14.42
C GLU A 274 27.76 2.03 14.25
N ILE A 275 27.67 3.03 13.38
CA ILE A 275 28.73 4.02 13.19
C ILE A 275 28.73 5.05 14.32
N MET A 276 27.56 5.42 14.83
CA MET A 276 27.42 6.43 15.89
C MET A 276 27.77 5.90 17.28
N SER A 277 27.66 4.59 17.53
CA SER A 277 27.95 3.98 18.83
C SER A 277 29.45 3.80 19.13
N LYS A 278 30.33 4.00 18.14
CA LYS A 278 31.79 3.80 18.28
C LYS A 278 32.49 5.08 18.76
N MET A 279 33.70 4.94 19.32
CA MET A 279 34.43 6.07 19.89
C MET A 279 34.70 7.17 18.84
N ALA A 280 34.73 8.44 19.27
CA ALA A 280 34.98 9.58 18.40
C ALA A 280 36.28 9.39 17.60
N GLY A 281 36.19 9.40 16.26
CA GLY A 281 37.28 9.15 15.30
C GLY A 281 37.28 7.74 14.71
N GLU A 282 36.77 6.73 15.42
CA GLU A 282 36.58 5.38 14.88
C GLU A 282 35.45 5.35 13.84
N SER A 283 34.37 6.10 14.08
CA SER A 283 33.25 6.30 13.15
C SER A 283 33.72 6.86 11.80
N GLU A 284 34.63 7.85 11.82
CA GLU A 284 35.21 8.45 10.60
C GLU A 284 36.15 7.48 9.86
N SER A 285 36.96 6.74 10.62
CA SER A 285 37.85 5.71 10.08
C SER A 285 37.05 4.59 9.39
N ASN A 286 35.96 4.14 10.02
CA ASN A 286 35.09 3.11 9.46
C ASN A 286 34.37 3.59 8.19
N LEU A 287 33.88 4.84 8.17
CA LEU A 287 33.35 5.44 6.94
C LEU A 287 34.40 5.46 5.82
N ARG A 288 35.64 5.87 6.12
CA ARG A 288 36.72 5.89 5.13
C ARG A 288 37.05 4.49 4.61
N LYS A 289 37.16 3.51 5.51
CA LYS A 289 37.41 2.10 5.15
C LYS A 289 36.31 1.54 4.25
N ALA A 290 35.05 1.81 4.55
CA ALA A 290 33.91 1.35 3.76
C ALA A 290 33.99 1.85 2.29
N PHE A 291 34.28 3.14 2.09
CA PHE A 291 34.48 3.71 0.75
C PHE A 291 35.71 3.13 0.05
N GLU A 292 36.83 2.97 0.76
CA GLU A 292 38.06 2.38 0.19
C GLU A 292 37.87 0.92 -0.23
N GLU A 293 37.12 0.14 0.54
CA GLU A 293 36.82 -1.27 0.25
C GLU A 293 35.91 -1.39 -0.98
N CYS A 294 34.89 -0.54 -1.09
CA CYS A 294 34.05 -0.46 -2.28
C CYS A 294 34.85 -0.04 -3.52
N GLU A 295 35.80 0.89 -3.40
CA GLU A 295 36.68 1.28 -4.52
C GLU A 295 37.59 0.13 -4.98
N LYS A 296 38.09 -0.70 -4.05
CA LYS A 296 38.94 -1.86 -4.36
C LYS A 296 38.16 -2.98 -5.07
N ASN A 297 36.90 -3.19 -4.66
CA ASN A 297 36.03 -4.24 -5.18
C ASN A 297 35.06 -3.76 -6.28
N SER A 298 35.37 -2.62 -6.93
CA SER A 298 34.55 -2.05 -8.00
C SER A 298 34.37 -3.04 -9.18
N PRO A 299 33.15 -3.24 -9.71
CA PRO A 299 31.89 -2.53 -9.44
C PRO A 299 31.24 -2.87 -8.09
N ALA A 300 30.84 -1.84 -7.33
CA ALA A 300 30.33 -2.00 -5.96
C ALA A 300 29.15 -1.06 -5.62
N ILE A 301 28.32 -1.49 -4.67
CA ILE A 301 27.22 -0.73 -4.09
C ILE A 301 27.50 -0.56 -2.60
N LEU A 302 27.67 0.69 -2.17
CA LEU A 302 27.72 1.06 -0.76
C LEU A 302 26.31 1.43 -0.30
N PHE A 303 25.72 0.63 0.59
CA PHE A 303 24.40 0.89 1.14
C PHE A 303 24.47 1.42 2.58
N ILE A 304 23.96 2.62 2.80
CA ILE A 304 23.88 3.27 4.12
C ILE A 304 22.44 3.18 4.63
N ASP A 305 22.19 2.31 5.59
CA ASP A 305 20.88 2.23 6.25
C ASP A 305 20.76 3.27 7.36
N GLU A 306 19.55 3.76 7.60
CA GLU A 306 19.24 4.80 8.60
C GLU A 306 20.20 6.00 8.53
N ILE A 307 20.39 6.57 7.34
CA ILE A 307 21.33 7.68 7.13
C ILE A 307 20.99 8.91 7.98
N ASP A 308 19.74 9.08 8.40
CA ASP A 308 19.32 10.14 9.32
C ASP A 308 19.95 10.05 10.71
N ALA A 309 20.45 8.87 11.12
CA ALA A 309 21.25 8.73 12.33
C ALA A 309 22.67 9.29 12.16
N ILE A 310 23.27 9.13 10.97
CA ILE A 310 24.63 9.61 10.66
C ILE A 310 24.63 11.09 10.30
N ALA A 311 23.64 11.54 9.53
CA ALA A 311 23.62 12.87 8.93
C ALA A 311 22.31 13.64 9.15
N PRO A 312 21.94 13.91 10.42
CA PRO A 312 20.82 14.79 10.73
C PRO A 312 21.11 16.24 10.35
N LYS A 313 20.05 17.06 10.28
CA LYS A 313 20.14 18.52 10.11
C LYS A 313 21.02 19.14 11.19
N ARG A 314 22.01 19.93 10.77
CA ARG A 314 23.01 20.60 11.63
C ARG A 314 22.42 21.45 12.76
N GLU A 315 21.21 21.98 12.57
CA GLU A 315 20.49 22.79 13.56
C GLU A 315 19.96 21.94 14.73
N LYS A 316 19.61 20.67 14.48
CA LYS A 316 19.16 19.72 15.51
C LYS A 316 20.32 19.00 16.21
N THR A 317 21.53 19.12 15.67
CA THR A 317 22.74 18.42 16.10
C THR A 317 23.49 19.25 17.16
N ASN A 318 23.47 18.82 18.42
CA ASN A 318 24.16 19.49 19.53
C ASN A 318 25.64 19.06 19.66
N GLY A 319 26.05 17.93 19.07
CA GLY A 319 27.42 17.40 19.16
C GLY A 319 28.36 17.87 18.05
N GLU A 320 29.59 18.25 18.40
CA GLU A 320 30.65 18.58 17.43
C GLU A 320 31.11 17.34 16.62
N VAL A 321 31.14 16.17 17.29
CA VAL A 321 31.51 14.88 16.68
C VAL A 321 30.56 14.52 15.53
N GLU A 322 29.25 14.68 15.75
CA GLU A 322 28.21 14.40 14.74
C GLU A 322 28.39 15.30 13.51
N LYS A 323 28.61 16.60 13.70
CA LYS A 323 28.88 17.56 12.60
C LYS A 323 30.12 17.19 11.80
N ARG A 324 31.14 16.61 12.46
CA ARG A 324 32.37 16.14 11.82
C ARG A 324 32.12 14.90 10.97
N ILE A 325 31.34 13.93 11.48
CA ILE A 325 30.92 12.73 10.74
C ILE A 325 30.14 13.13 9.47
N VAL A 326 29.18 14.06 9.57
CA VAL A 326 28.45 14.57 8.40
C VAL A 326 29.43 15.17 7.38
N SER A 327 30.34 16.04 7.83
CA SER A 327 31.33 16.68 6.97
C SER A 327 32.26 15.67 6.29
N GLN A 328 32.63 14.60 7.00
CA GLN A 328 33.43 13.51 6.48
C GLN A 328 32.68 12.72 5.40
N LEU A 329 31.40 12.39 5.61
CA LEU A 329 30.58 11.73 4.61
C LEU A 329 30.43 12.59 3.35
N LEU A 330 30.19 13.90 3.50
CA LEU A 330 30.15 14.84 2.36
C LEU A 330 31.46 14.82 1.57
N THR A 331 32.59 14.82 2.26
CA THR A 331 33.92 14.80 1.65
C THR A 331 34.19 13.49 0.91
N LEU A 332 33.75 12.35 1.46
CA LEU A 332 33.88 11.04 0.80
C LEU A 332 33.01 10.96 -0.46
N MET A 333 31.76 11.44 -0.40
CA MET A 333 30.85 11.48 -1.55
C MET A 333 31.42 12.33 -2.70
N ASP A 334 31.95 13.51 -2.38
CA ASP A 334 32.57 14.40 -3.37
C ASP A 334 33.91 13.84 -3.88
N GLY A 335 34.65 13.15 -3.01
CA GLY A 335 35.98 12.58 -3.25
C GLY A 335 36.00 11.31 -4.10
N MET A 336 34.85 10.69 -4.38
CA MET A 336 34.76 9.48 -5.20
C MET A 336 35.34 9.72 -6.60
N LYS A 337 36.35 8.93 -6.97
CA LYS A 337 37.04 9.08 -8.26
C LYS A 337 36.06 8.85 -9.41
N LYS A 338 36.19 9.60 -10.51
CA LYS A 338 35.34 9.43 -11.71
C LYS A 338 35.51 8.06 -12.40
N ARG A 339 36.52 7.29 -12.01
CA ARG A 339 36.85 5.97 -12.58
C ARG A 339 36.40 4.80 -11.70
N SER A 340 36.07 5.02 -10.42
CA SER A 340 35.51 3.97 -9.57
C SER A 340 34.03 3.80 -9.91
N HIS A 341 33.61 2.58 -10.27
CA HIS A 341 32.23 2.25 -10.59
C HIS A 341 31.48 1.89 -9.29
N VAL A 342 31.39 2.89 -8.41
CA VAL A 342 30.75 2.77 -7.09
C VAL A 342 29.49 3.62 -7.07
N VAL A 343 28.38 3.00 -6.67
CA VAL A 343 27.10 3.69 -6.46
C VAL A 343 26.81 3.69 -4.96
N VAL A 344 26.45 4.84 -4.40
CA VAL A 344 26.06 4.96 -3.00
C VAL A 344 24.54 4.99 -2.90
N MET A 345 23.96 4.03 -2.21
CA MET A 345 22.54 3.98 -1.92
C MET A 345 22.34 4.27 -0.43
N ALA A 346 21.34 5.06 -0.07
CA ALA A 346 21.03 5.33 1.33
C ALA A 346 19.54 5.16 1.59
N ALA A 347 19.17 4.72 2.79
CA ALA A 347 17.78 4.60 3.22
C ALA A 347 17.48 5.51 4.42
N THR A 348 16.30 6.13 4.40
CA THR A 348 15.77 6.88 5.55
C THR A 348 14.27 6.71 5.69
N ASN A 349 13.76 6.84 6.91
CA ASN A 349 12.33 6.96 7.15
C ASN A 349 11.85 8.41 7.13
N ARG A 350 12.76 9.38 7.29
CA ARG A 350 12.45 10.79 7.47
C ARG A 350 13.30 11.65 6.53
N PRO A 351 12.90 11.87 5.27
CA PRO A 351 13.70 12.66 4.31
C PRO A 351 13.94 14.11 4.78
N ASN A 352 13.07 14.62 5.66
CA ASN A 352 13.17 15.96 6.23
C ASN A 352 14.18 16.08 7.39
N SER A 353 14.65 14.97 7.98
CA SER A 353 15.65 14.99 9.05
C SER A 353 17.09 15.05 8.54
N ILE A 354 17.33 14.65 7.28
CA ILE A 354 18.67 14.63 6.65
C ILE A 354 19.20 16.04 6.39
N ASP A 355 20.53 16.22 6.51
CA ASP A 355 21.23 17.44 6.10
C ASP A 355 20.94 17.77 4.60
N PRO A 356 20.36 18.94 4.27
CA PRO A 356 20.08 19.34 2.89
C PRO A 356 21.31 19.35 1.97
N ALA A 357 22.54 19.44 2.52
CA ALA A 357 23.77 19.35 1.76
C ALA A 357 23.95 17.97 1.09
N LEU A 358 23.42 16.90 1.67
CA LEU A 358 23.49 15.55 1.10
C LEU A 358 22.60 15.37 -0.13
N ARG A 359 21.50 16.12 -0.20
CA ARG A 359 20.52 16.10 -1.30
C ARG A 359 20.90 16.97 -2.51
N ARG A 360 22.12 17.53 -2.51
CA ARG A 360 22.61 18.38 -3.60
C ARG A 360 23.13 17.54 -4.76
N PHE A 361 23.01 18.10 -5.96
CA PHE A 361 23.49 17.49 -7.18
C PHE A 361 24.96 17.06 -7.08
N GLY A 362 25.27 15.81 -7.46
CA GLY A 362 26.59 15.19 -7.33
C GLY A 362 26.77 14.31 -6.09
N ARG A 363 25.83 14.33 -5.14
CA ARG A 363 25.75 13.45 -3.96
C ARG A 363 24.52 12.55 -4.09
N PHE A 364 23.52 12.67 -3.21
CA PHE A 364 22.19 12.08 -3.43
C PHE A 364 21.38 12.97 -4.35
N ASP A 365 21.63 12.85 -5.64
CA ASP A 365 20.95 13.60 -6.69
C ASP A 365 19.66 12.93 -7.17
N ARG A 366 19.43 11.67 -6.76
CA ARG A 366 18.22 10.91 -7.02
C ARG A 366 17.54 10.53 -5.72
N GLU A 367 16.24 10.80 -5.64
CA GLU A 367 15.39 10.45 -4.52
C GLU A 367 14.26 9.56 -5.02
N ILE A 368 14.05 8.43 -4.37
CA ILE A 368 13.03 7.44 -4.74
C ILE A 368 12.13 7.18 -3.54
N ASP A 369 10.84 7.44 -3.73
CA ASP A 369 9.80 7.22 -2.75
C ASP A 369 9.31 5.76 -2.77
N ILE A 370 9.65 5.03 -1.71
CA ILE A 370 9.20 3.66 -1.45
C ILE A 370 8.06 3.75 -0.44
N GLY A 371 6.90 4.14 -0.96
CA GLY A 371 5.65 4.25 -0.23
C GLY A 371 5.03 2.89 0.14
N ILE A 372 3.85 2.96 0.75
CA ILE A 372 3.06 1.80 1.14
C ILE A 372 2.52 1.13 -0.13
N PRO A 373 2.55 -0.22 -0.24
CA PRO A 373 2.02 -0.93 -1.39
C PRO A 373 0.50 -0.73 -1.56
N ASP A 374 0.06 -0.65 -2.82
CA ASP A 374 -1.34 -0.67 -3.21
C ASP A 374 -1.94 -2.09 -3.12
N ALA A 375 -3.23 -2.27 -3.37
CA ALA A 375 -3.88 -3.59 -3.23
C ALA A 375 -3.19 -4.67 -4.08
N VAL A 376 -2.82 -4.34 -5.33
CA VAL A 376 -2.07 -5.24 -6.22
C VAL A 376 -0.68 -5.53 -5.64
N GLY A 377 0.02 -4.52 -5.14
CA GLY A 377 1.33 -4.69 -4.53
C GLY A 377 1.29 -5.51 -3.24
N ARG A 378 0.24 -5.38 -2.43
CA ARG A 378 0.03 -6.21 -1.24
C ARG A 378 -0.21 -7.67 -1.61
N LEU A 379 -1.01 -7.92 -2.66
CA LEU A 379 -1.19 -9.26 -3.21
C LEU A 379 0.15 -9.87 -3.68
N GLU A 380 1.00 -9.09 -4.35
CA GLU A 380 2.34 -9.54 -4.74
C GLU A 380 3.20 -9.92 -3.53
N VAL A 381 3.22 -9.08 -2.49
CA VAL A 381 3.97 -9.37 -1.26
C VAL A 381 3.43 -10.61 -0.55
N LEU A 382 2.11 -10.78 -0.47
CA LEU A 382 1.48 -11.98 0.10
C LEU A 382 1.88 -13.23 -0.69
N ARG A 383 1.87 -13.18 -2.03
CA ARG A 383 2.32 -14.29 -2.88
C ARG A 383 3.78 -14.67 -2.64
N ILE A 384 4.65 -13.69 -2.42
CA ILE A 384 6.07 -13.94 -2.11
C ILE A 384 6.21 -14.66 -0.78
N HIS A 385 5.57 -14.16 0.28
CA HIS A 385 5.68 -14.76 1.61
C HIS A 385 4.95 -16.09 1.77
N THR A 386 3.92 -16.34 0.95
CA THR A 386 3.19 -17.61 0.93
C THR A 386 3.75 -18.63 -0.06
N LYS A 387 4.75 -18.27 -0.88
CA LYS A 387 5.35 -19.17 -1.90
C LYS A 387 5.85 -20.50 -1.32
N ASN A 388 6.42 -20.46 -0.12
CA ASN A 388 6.90 -21.68 0.55
C ASN A 388 5.83 -22.33 1.43
N MET A 389 4.71 -21.65 1.70
CA MET A 389 3.64 -22.14 2.57
C MET A 389 2.65 -22.99 1.77
N LYS A 390 2.22 -24.12 2.35
CA LYS A 390 1.10 -24.87 1.79
C LYS A 390 -0.20 -24.16 2.19
N LEU A 391 -0.88 -23.58 1.22
CA LEU A 391 -2.18 -22.92 1.43
C LEU A 391 -3.32 -23.94 1.25
N GLY A 392 -4.39 -23.78 2.02
CA GLY A 392 -5.66 -24.47 1.80
C GLY A 392 -6.38 -23.94 0.56
N ASP A 393 -7.26 -24.77 -0.03
CA ASP A 393 -8.05 -24.39 -1.22
C ASP A 393 -9.04 -23.24 -0.93
N ASP A 394 -9.31 -22.97 0.34
CA ASP A 394 -10.18 -21.91 0.84
C ASP A 394 -9.49 -20.53 0.93
N VAL A 395 -8.17 -20.47 0.75
CA VAL A 395 -7.39 -19.24 0.92
C VAL A 395 -7.51 -18.33 -0.29
N ASP A 396 -8.12 -17.16 -0.08
CA ASP A 396 -8.14 -16.07 -1.05
C ASP A 396 -7.19 -14.94 -0.63
N LEU A 397 -5.99 -14.92 -1.22
CA LEU A 397 -4.99 -13.88 -0.97
C LEU A 397 -5.42 -12.50 -1.51
N GLU A 398 -6.30 -12.45 -2.50
CA GLU A 398 -6.81 -11.18 -3.05
C GLU A 398 -7.76 -10.53 -2.05
N GLN A 399 -8.61 -11.32 -1.39
CA GLN A 399 -9.43 -10.86 -0.27
C GLN A 399 -8.54 -10.30 0.86
N VAL A 400 -7.51 -11.04 1.29
CA VAL A 400 -6.58 -10.58 2.34
C VAL A 400 -5.89 -9.28 1.92
N ALA A 401 -5.42 -9.17 0.68
CA ALA A 401 -4.77 -7.97 0.17
C ALA A 401 -5.69 -6.74 0.22
N ASN A 402 -6.98 -6.93 -0.10
CA ASN A 402 -7.97 -5.86 -0.03
C ASN A 402 -8.19 -5.42 1.43
N GLU A 403 -8.32 -6.35 2.37
CA GLU A 403 -8.53 -6.04 3.79
C GLU A 403 -7.29 -5.41 4.49
N CYS A 404 -6.08 -5.70 4.03
CA CYS A 404 -4.81 -5.19 4.57
C CYS A 404 -4.48 -3.71 4.20
N HIS A 405 -5.43 -2.79 4.30
CA HIS A 405 -5.16 -1.38 3.99
C HIS A 405 -4.07 -0.77 4.90
N GLY A 406 -3.11 -0.06 4.29
CA GLY A 406 -2.04 0.62 5.04
C GLY A 406 -0.94 -0.31 5.57
N TYR A 407 -1.02 -1.63 5.31
CA TYR A 407 0.03 -2.57 5.67
C TYR A 407 1.28 -2.34 4.82
N VAL A 408 2.46 -2.34 5.45
CA VAL A 408 3.75 -2.36 4.75
C VAL A 408 4.20 -3.80 4.48
N GLY A 409 5.25 -3.98 3.67
CA GLY A 409 5.79 -5.30 3.35
C GLY A 409 6.12 -6.13 4.60
N ALA A 410 6.73 -5.50 5.61
CA ALA A 410 7.02 -6.16 6.89
C ALA A 410 5.76 -6.56 7.68
N ASP A 411 4.68 -5.78 7.60
CA ASP A 411 3.41 -6.12 8.26
C ASP A 411 2.77 -7.34 7.60
N LEU A 412 2.81 -7.41 6.27
CA LEU A 412 2.31 -8.57 5.51
C LEU A 412 3.15 -9.83 5.76
N ALA A 413 4.48 -9.68 5.88
CA ALA A 413 5.37 -10.78 6.27
C ALA A 413 5.04 -11.30 7.67
N SER A 414 4.78 -10.38 8.61
CA SER A 414 4.35 -10.71 9.98
C SER A 414 2.97 -11.37 9.99
N LEU A 415 2.04 -10.89 9.16
CA LEU A 415 0.70 -11.47 9.00
C LEU A 415 0.77 -12.93 8.52
N CYS A 416 1.58 -13.21 7.49
CA CYS A 416 1.77 -14.57 6.98
C CYS A 416 2.43 -15.48 8.04
N SER A 417 3.42 -14.95 8.75
CA SER A 417 4.09 -15.67 9.85
C SER A 417 3.12 -16.01 10.99
N GLU A 418 2.26 -15.07 11.40
CA GLU A 418 1.26 -15.30 12.44
C GLU A 418 0.17 -16.29 11.97
N ALA A 419 -0.25 -16.23 10.71
CA ALA A 419 -1.18 -17.23 10.15
C ALA A 419 -0.56 -18.63 10.14
N ALA A 420 0.73 -18.76 9.78
CA ALA A 420 1.45 -20.03 9.84
C ALA A 420 1.58 -20.54 11.29
N LEU A 421 1.94 -19.66 12.23
CA LEU A 421 2.05 -19.99 13.65
C LEU A 421 0.71 -20.41 14.25
N GLN A 422 -0.40 -19.81 13.82
CA GLN A 422 -1.73 -20.21 14.24
C GLN A 422 -2.05 -21.64 13.79
N GLN A 423 -1.76 -21.99 12.53
CA GLN A 423 -1.90 -23.36 12.04
C GLN A 423 -1.06 -24.36 12.85
N ILE A 424 0.18 -23.97 13.18
CA ILE A 424 1.06 -24.81 14.01
C ILE A 424 0.45 -25.00 15.39
N ARG A 425 -0.07 -23.95 16.03
CA ARG A 425 -0.70 -24.02 17.37
C ARG A 425 -1.90 -24.95 17.40
N GLU A 426 -2.75 -24.90 16.38
CA GLU A 426 -3.92 -25.79 16.27
C GLU A 426 -3.55 -27.25 16.06
N LYS A 427 -2.36 -27.51 15.50
CA LYS A 427 -1.85 -28.85 15.24
C LYS A 427 -0.77 -29.29 16.23
N MET A 428 -0.42 -28.48 17.23
CA MET A 428 0.61 -28.82 18.22
C MET A 428 0.26 -30.05 19.04
N GLU A 429 -1.02 -30.34 19.28
CA GLU A 429 -1.44 -31.56 20.00
C GLU A 429 -1.13 -32.86 19.23
N LEU A 430 -0.86 -32.76 17.93
CA LEU A 430 -0.49 -33.89 17.06
C LEU A 430 1.02 -34.00 16.83
N ILE A 431 1.81 -33.02 17.29
CA ILE A 431 3.26 -32.96 17.10
C ILE A 431 3.91 -33.41 18.42
N ASP A 432 4.68 -34.49 18.37
CA ASP A 432 5.51 -34.87 19.51
C ASP A 432 6.68 -33.90 19.62
N LEU A 433 6.72 -33.13 20.70
CA LEU A 433 7.76 -32.13 20.97
C LEU A 433 9.04 -32.74 21.55
N GLU A 434 9.03 -34.05 21.88
CA GLU A 434 10.18 -34.75 22.44
C GLU A 434 11.18 -35.23 21.37
N ASP A 435 10.78 -35.29 20.10
CA ASP A 435 11.66 -35.62 18.98
C ASP A 435 12.39 -34.38 18.44
N ASP A 436 13.72 -34.48 18.30
CA ASP A 436 14.56 -33.43 17.69
C ASP A 436 14.30 -33.24 16.18
N THR A 437 13.46 -34.09 15.58
CA THR A 437 13.19 -34.10 14.13
C THR A 437 11.71 -34.33 13.84
N ILE A 438 11.12 -33.48 12.99
CA ILE A 438 9.71 -33.59 12.60
C ILE A 438 9.58 -34.41 11.32
N ASP A 439 8.69 -35.41 11.32
CA ASP A 439 8.41 -36.22 10.13
C ASP A 439 7.89 -35.39 8.95
N ALA A 440 8.44 -35.64 7.77
CA ALA A 440 8.06 -34.96 6.53
C ALA A 440 6.58 -35.14 6.16
N GLU A 441 5.96 -36.25 6.58
CA GLU A 441 4.53 -36.52 6.36
C GLU A 441 3.63 -35.60 7.20
N VAL A 442 4.02 -35.35 8.46
CA VAL A 442 3.35 -34.38 9.33
C VAL A 442 3.50 -32.98 8.74
N LEU A 443 4.69 -32.60 8.30
CA LEU A 443 4.93 -31.30 7.65
C LEU A 443 4.09 -31.11 6.37
N ASN A 444 3.90 -32.17 5.58
CA ASN A 444 3.06 -32.13 4.37
C ASN A 444 1.56 -32.01 4.69
N SER A 445 1.12 -32.40 5.88
CA SER A 445 -0.28 -32.25 6.33
C SER A 445 -0.61 -30.83 6.84
N LEU A 446 0.42 -30.01 7.14
CA LEU A 446 0.24 -28.64 7.62
C LEU A 446 -0.14 -27.69 6.46
N ALA A 447 -1.43 -27.55 6.20
CA ALA A 447 -1.97 -26.54 5.29
C ALA A 447 -2.57 -25.36 6.06
N VAL A 448 -2.21 -24.12 5.68
CA VAL A 448 -2.72 -22.89 6.30
C VAL A 448 -4.06 -22.53 5.66
N SER A 449 -5.14 -22.50 6.46
CA SER A 449 -6.50 -22.11 6.04
C SER A 449 -6.73 -20.60 6.03
N MET A 450 -7.86 -20.17 5.45
CA MET A 450 -8.30 -18.77 5.46
C MET A 450 -8.67 -18.28 6.87
N GLU A 451 -9.12 -19.18 7.75
CA GLU A 451 -9.41 -18.84 9.14
C GLU A 451 -8.17 -18.39 9.91
N ASN A 452 -7.00 -19.00 9.63
CA ASN A 452 -5.74 -18.55 10.20
C ASN A 452 -5.37 -17.14 9.76
N PHE A 453 -5.61 -16.78 8.50
CA PHE A 453 -5.40 -15.42 8.00
C PHE A 453 -6.36 -14.43 8.66
N ARG A 454 -7.63 -14.80 8.87
CA ARG A 454 -8.59 -13.96 9.60
C ARG A 454 -8.20 -13.75 11.06
N PHE A 455 -7.71 -14.79 11.72
CA PHE A 455 -7.16 -14.69 13.07
C PHE A 455 -5.96 -13.74 13.11
N ALA A 456 -5.02 -13.89 12.17
CA ALA A 456 -3.85 -13.04 12.07
C ALA A 456 -4.22 -11.57 11.80
N LEU A 457 -5.22 -11.30 10.95
CA LEU A 457 -5.74 -9.95 10.69
C LEU A 457 -6.33 -9.30 11.95
N GLY A 458 -6.97 -10.07 12.82
CA GLY A 458 -7.50 -9.58 14.10
C GLY A 458 -6.41 -9.17 15.10
N LYS A 459 -5.18 -9.68 14.95
CA LYS A 459 -4.06 -9.46 15.86
C LYS A 459 -3.00 -8.50 15.29
N ALA A 460 -2.83 -8.46 13.97
CA ALA A 460 -1.86 -7.63 13.30
C ALA A 460 -2.36 -6.17 13.22
N ALA A 461 -1.57 -5.24 13.76
CA ALA A 461 -1.82 -3.80 13.63
C ALA A 461 -0.79 -3.18 12.68
N PRO A 462 -1.21 -2.43 11.65
CA PRO A 462 -0.32 -1.88 10.63
C PRO A 462 0.69 -0.92 11.25
N SER A 463 1.97 -1.10 10.93
CA SER A 463 3.07 -0.32 11.50
C SER A 463 3.12 1.11 10.96
N ALA A 464 2.68 1.34 9.72
CA ALA A 464 2.67 2.66 9.10
C ALA A 464 1.65 3.64 9.70
N LEU A 465 0.62 3.14 10.40
CA LEU A 465 -0.48 3.98 10.92
C LEU A 465 -0.34 4.30 12.43
N ARG A 466 0.77 3.91 13.08
CA ARG A 466 0.95 4.02 14.54
C ARG A 466 1.27 5.43 15.07
N GLU A 467 1.79 6.36 14.26
CA GLU A 467 2.21 7.69 14.76
C GLU A 467 1.13 8.79 14.69
N THR A 468 0.06 8.61 13.91
CA THR A 468 -1.20 9.38 13.94
C THR A 468 -2.24 8.48 13.27
N VAL A 469 -3.31 8.10 13.98
CA VAL A 469 -4.20 7.02 13.55
C VAL A 469 -4.85 7.35 12.21
N VAL A 470 -4.29 6.80 11.13
CA VAL A 470 -4.94 6.72 9.83
C VAL A 470 -5.91 5.55 9.96
N GLU A 471 -7.21 5.83 9.98
CA GLU A 471 -8.24 4.80 10.04
C GLU A 471 -8.78 4.56 8.64
N THR A 472 -9.13 3.33 8.29
CA THR A 472 -10.14 3.08 7.26
C THR A 472 -11.50 3.11 7.95
N PRO A 473 -12.38 4.07 7.62
CA PRO A 473 -13.65 4.20 8.31
C PRO A 473 -14.59 3.07 7.89
N ASN A 474 -15.12 2.28 8.82
CA ASN A 474 -16.08 1.21 8.53
C ASN A 474 -17.53 1.72 8.32
N THR A 475 -17.71 3.04 8.23
CA THR A 475 -19.04 3.67 8.12
C THR A 475 -19.43 3.76 6.66
N THR A 476 -20.59 3.24 6.29
CA THR A 476 -21.13 3.27 4.93
C THR A 476 -22.27 4.29 4.80
N TRP A 477 -22.70 4.58 3.58
CA TRP A 477 -23.89 5.42 3.35
C TRP A 477 -25.17 4.87 3.97
N ASN A 478 -25.24 3.56 4.22
CA ASN A 478 -26.37 2.88 4.85
C ASN A 478 -26.44 3.12 6.36
N ASP A 479 -25.32 3.54 6.98
CA ASP A 479 -25.25 3.85 8.40
C ASP A 479 -25.70 5.31 8.69
N ILE A 480 -25.92 6.11 7.65
CA ILE A 480 -26.36 7.50 7.76
C ILE A 480 -27.78 7.63 7.23
N GLY A 481 -28.75 7.92 8.10
CA GLY A 481 -30.12 8.18 7.69
C GLY A 481 -30.32 9.58 7.12
N GLY A 482 -31.02 9.70 5.99
CA GLY A 482 -31.38 10.99 5.38
C GLY A 482 -30.26 11.66 4.58
N LEU A 483 -30.34 12.99 4.47
CA LEU A 483 -29.35 13.88 3.85
C LEU A 483 -28.98 13.53 2.39
N ALA A 484 -29.93 13.00 1.60
CA ALA A 484 -29.67 12.52 0.24
C ALA A 484 -29.05 13.57 -0.68
N GLY A 485 -29.46 14.85 -0.56
CA GLY A 485 -28.86 15.95 -1.32
C GLY A 485 -27.38 16.14 -1.01
N VAL A 486 -27.02 16.16 0.28
CA VAL A 486 -25.63 16.31 0.75
C VAL A 486 -24.77 15.10 0.34
N LYS A 487 -25.31 13.88 0.43
CA LYS A 487 -24.60 12.67 -0.02
C LYS A 487 -24.23 12.76 -1.50
N ARG A 488 -25.18 13.19 -2.35
CA ARG A 488 -24.94 13.34 -3.78
C ARG A 488 -23.90 14.42 -4.07
N GLU A 489 -24.00 15.56 -3.39
CA GLU A 489 -23.02 16.64 -3.51
C GLU A 489 -21.60 16.18 -3.11
N LEU A 490 -21.45 15.37 -2.06
CA LEU A 490 -20.15 14.81 -1.67
C LEU A 490 -19.58 13.82 -2.69
N GLN A 491 -20.43 12.98 -3.32
CA GLN A 491 -20.01 12.11 -4.41
C GLN A 491 -19.51 12.94 -5.60
N GLU A 492 -20.22 14.01 -5.97
CA GLU A 492 -19.81 14.92 -7.04
C GLU A 492 -18.47 15.62 -6.75
N LEU A 493 -18.19 15.96 -5.49
CA LEU A 493 -16.99 16.69 -5.08
C LEU A 493 -15.76 15.80 -4.85
N VAL A 494 -15.93 14.57 -4.38
CA VAL A 494 -14.82 13.68 -3.98
C VAL A 494 -14.66 12.48 -4.91
N GLN A 495 -15.76 11.79 -5.23
CA GLN A 495 -15.73 10.57 -6.01
C GLN A 495 -15.44 10.85 -7.49
N TYR A 496 -16.11 11.83 -8.10
CA TYR A 496 -15.95 12.12 -9.52
C TYR A 496 -14.54 12.56 -9.93
N PRO A 497 -13.82 13.43 -9.16
CA PRO A 497 -12.44 13.76 -9.49
C PRO A 497 -11.48 12.56 -9.43
N VAL A 498 -11.78 11.57 -8.59
CA VAL A 498 -10.95 10.38 -8.38
C VAL A 498 -11.22 9.32 -9.45
N GLU A 499 -12.49 9.04 -9.75
CA GLU A 499 -12.90 8.02 -10.72
C GLU A 499 -12.85 8.50 -12.17
N HIS A 500 -13.01 9.82 -12.40
CA HIS A 500 -13.12 10.41 -13.75
C HIS A 500 -12.23 11.64 -13.97
N PRO A 501 -10.91 11.55 -13.72
CA PRO A 501 -9.99 12.69 -13.89
C PRO A 501 -9.95 13.22 -15.33
N GLU A 502 -10.19 12.36 -16.33
CA GLU A 502 -10.23 12.71 -17.75
C GLU A 502 -11.32 13.73 -18.08
N LYS A 503 -12.45 13.69 -17.38
CA LYS A 503 -13.55 14.63 -17.59
C LYS A 503 -13.16 16.04 -17.12
N TYR A 504 -12.51 16.15 -15.96
CA TYR A 504 -12.02 17.43 -15.44
C TYR A 504 -10.95 18.05 -16.35
N LEU A 505 -10.03 17.23 -16.86
CA LEU A 505 -9.02 17.66 -17.84
C LEU A 505 -9.66 18.15 -19.14
N LYS A 506 -10.68 17.44 -19.64
CA LYS A 506 -11.42 17.82 -20.86
C LYS A 506 -12.08 19.20 -20.73
N PHE A 507 -12.65 19.52 -19.57
CA PHE A 507 -13.29 20.81 -19.31
C PHE A 507 -12.34 21.87 -18.74
N GLY A 508 -11.05 21.56 -18.56
CA GLY A 508 -10.06 22.49 -18.01
C GLY A 508 -10.36 22.94 -16.58
N MET A 509 -11.22 22.23 -15.86
CA MET A 509 -11.67 22.58 -14.52
C MET A 509 -10.78 21.88 -13.49
N GLN A 510 -10.29 22.63 -12.50
CA GLN A 510 -9.62 22.03 -11.34
C GLN A 510 -10.68 21.61 -10.32
N PRO A 511 -10.59 20.40 -9.75
CA PRO A 511 -11.50 19.98 -8.69
C PRO A 511 -11.28 20.84 -7.44
N SER A 512 -12.37 21.08 -6.70
CA SER A 512 -12.32 21.75 -5.39
C SER A 512 -11.51 20.93 -4.40
N ARG A 513 -10.71 21.61 -3.58
CA ARG A 513 -9.73 20.97 -2.69
C ARG A 513 -10.29 20.63 -1.31
N GLY A 514 -11.34 21.31 -0.90
CA GLY A 514 -11.92 21.03 0.39
C GLY A 514 -13.32 21.55 0.63
N VAL A 515 -13.97 20.91 1.59
CA VAL A 515 -15.34 21.16 2.00
C VAL A 515 -15.34 21.58 3.47
N LEU A 516 -16.18 22.55 3.82
CA LEU A 516 -16.51 22.86 5.21
C LEU A 516 -17.95 22.44 5.49
N PHE A 517 -18.10 21.46 6.38
CA PHE A 517 -19.35 21.09 7.01
C PHE A 517 -19.69 22.04 8.14
N TYR A 518 -20.88 22.63 8.08
CA TYR A 518 -21.42 23.45 9.17
C TYR A 518 -22.87 23.11 9.47
N GLY A 519 -23.27 23.27 10.72
CA GLY A 519 -24.63 22.98 11.16
C GLY A 519 -24.68 22.65 12.65
N PRO A 520 -25.86 22.28 13.18
CA PRO A 520 -26.03 21.96 14.58
C PRO A 520 -25.17 20.77 15.02
N PRO A 521 -24.78 20.69 16.30
CA PRO A 521 -24.09 19.52 16.84
C PRO A 521 -24.97 18.27 16.71
N GLY A 522 -24.33 17.09 16.59
CA GLY A 522 -25.04 15.81 16.58
C GLY A 522 -25.83 15.48 15.29
N CYS A 523 -25.59 16.19 14.19
CA CYS A 523 -26.27 15.92 12.89
C CYS A 523 -25.47 15.04 11.92
N GLY A 524 -24.40 14.37 12.39
CA GLY A 524 -23.66 13.40 11.57
C GLY A 524 -22.56 13.95 10.68
N LYS A 525 -22.02 15.15 10.95
CA LYS A 525 -20.89 15.75 10.19
C LYS A 525 -19.66 14.83 10.13
N THR A 526 -19.25 14.30 11.28
CA THR A 526 -18.15 13.34 11.41
C THR A 526 -18.47 12.00 10.72
N LEU A 527 -19.72 11.54 10.81
CA LEU A 527 -20.15 10.29 10.15
C LEU A 527 -20.13 10.43 8.63
N LEU A 528 -20.57 11.57 8.07
CA LEU A 528 -20.52 11.85 6.64
C LEU A 528 -19.08 11.85 6.10
N ALA A 529 -18.15 12.47 6.84
CA ALA A 529 -16.73 12.46 6.49
C ALA A 529 -16.14 11.04 6.47
N LYS A 530 -16.54 10.19 7.43
CA LYS A 530 -16.17 8.77 7.46
C LYS A 530 -16.80 7.99 6.31
N ALA A 531 -18.07 8.22 5.99
CA ALA A 531 -18.75 7.51 4.90
C ALA A 531 -18.21 7.83 3.51
N ILE A 532 -17.89 9.09 3.21
CA ILE A 532 -17.30 9.44 1.91
C ILE A 532 -15.89 8.84 1.75
N ALA A 533 -15.10 8.79 2.84
CA ALA A 533 -13.78 8.17 2.81
C ALA A 533 -13.88 6.65 2.57
N HIS A 534 -14.85 5.96 3.17
CA HIS A 534 -15.11 4.55 2.90
C HIS A 534 -15.54 4.30 1.44
N GLU A 535 -16.46 5.12 0.92
CA GLU A 535 -16.96 4.97 -0.46
C GLU A 535 -15.84 5.15 -1.49
N CYS A 536 -14.95 6.12 -1.26
CA CYS A 536 -13.79 6.35 -2.12
C CYS A 536 -12.63 5.39 -1.85
N GLN A 537 -12.78 4.42 -0.94
CA GLN A 537 -11.71 3.50 -0.50
C GLN A 537 -10.43 4.27 -0.12
N ALA A 538 -10.61 5.44 0.50
CA ALA A 538 -9.56 6.37 0.85
C ALA A 538 -9.22 6.26 2.34
N ASN A 539 -7.95 6.51 2.66
CA ASN A 539 -7.49 6.60 4.03
C ASN A 539 -8.15 7.80 4.74
N PHE A 540 -8.50 7.67 6.01
CA PHE A 540 -9.15 8.75 6.77
C PHE A 540 -8.24 9.19 7.93
N ILE A 541 -7.87 10.46 7.92
CA ILE A 541 -7.10 11.08 9.01
C ILE A 541 -8.02 12.07 9.72
N SER A 542 -8.41 11.74 10.94
CA SER A 542 -9.21 12.64 11.78
C SER A 542 -8.29 13.41 12.72
N ILE A 543 -8.48 14.72 12.77
CA ILE A 543 -7.77 15.60 13.69
C ILE A 543 -8.81 16.41 14.43
N LYS A 544 -8.86 16.24 15.75
CA LYS A 544 -9.75 17.06 16.58
C LYS A 544 -9.05 18.35 16.95
N GLY A 545 -9.80 19.44 16.99
CA GLY A 545 -9.21 20.74 17.29
C GLY A 545 -8.39 20.81 18.60
N PRO A 546 -8.81 20.18 19.70
CA PRO A 546 -7.99 20.07 20.91
C PRO A 546 -6.67 19.31 20.73
N GLU A 547 -6.56 18.34 19.82
CA GLU A 547 -5.33 17.55 19.61
C GLU A 547 -4.20 18.44 19.07
N LEU A 548 -4.52 19.36 18.17
CA LEU A 548 -3.59 20.38 17.67
C LEU A 548 -3.17 21.38 18.76
N LEU A 549 -4.04 21.59 19.76
CA LEU A 549 -3.75 22.44 20.92
C LEU A 549 -2.98 21.70 22.01
N THR A 550 -3.08 20.37 22.17
CA THR A 550 -2.34 19.64 23.21
C THR A 550 -0.86 19.44 22.89
N MET A 551 -0.45 19.61 21.64
CA MET A 551 0.96 19.57 21.19
C MET A 551 1.76 20.83 21.61
N TRP A 552 1.33 21.54 22.67
CA TRP A 552 1.60 22.94 23.00
C TRP A 552 2.82 23.21 23.90
N PHE A 553 3.93 22.54 23.68
CA PHE A 553 5.22 23.06 24.14
C PHE A 553 6.26 22.94 23.02
N GLY A 554 6.17 23.85 22.04
CA GLY A 554 7.29 24.20 21.15
C GLY A 554 7.25 23.71 19.69
N GLU A 555 6.44 22.70 19.33
CA GLU A 555 6.55 22.01 18.02
C GLU A 555 5.29 22.02 17.13
N SER A 556 4.26 22.81 17.44
CA SER A 556 2.94 22.73 16.78
C SER A 556 2.98 22.93 15.25
N GLU A 557 3.84 23.81 14.72
CA GLU A 557 3.97 24.02 13.26
C GLU A 557 4.58 22.82 12.54
N ALA A 558 5.59 22.18 13.15
CA ALA A 558 6.23 21.00 12.58
C ALA A 558 5.24 19.83 12.52
N ASN A 559 4.40 19.69 13.55
CA ASN A 559 3.40 18.63 13.63
C ASN A 559 2.28 18.82 12.59
N VAL A 560 1.85 20.07 12.34
CA VAL A 560 0.91 20.36 11.24
C VAL A 560 1.54 19.95 9.90
N ARG A 561 2.81 20.28 9.64
CA ARG A 561 3.49 19.82 8.42
C ARG A 561 3.53 18.31 8.33
N GLU A 562 3.89 17.65 9.43
CA GLU A 562 3.97 16.19 9.49
C GLU A 562 2.61 15.53 9.20
N VAL A 563 1.53 16.08 9.71
CA VAL A 563 0.16 15.63 9.40
C VAL A 563 -0.12 15.71 7.89
N PHE A 564 0.19 16.85 7.26
CA PHE A 564 -0.02 17.01 5.82
C PHE A 564 0.94 16.14 5.00
N ASP A 565 2.18 15.94 5.45
CA ASP A 565 3.15 14.99 4.87
C ASP A 565 2.59 13.56 4.91
N LYS A 566 2.01 13.15 6.04
CA LYS A 566 1.38 11.85 6.24
C LYS A 566 0.15 11.69 5.34
N ALA A 567 -0.74 12.67 5.29
CA ALA A 567 -1.88 12.66 4.38
C ALA A 567 -1.43 12.52 2.90
N ARG A 568 -0.33 13.18 2.54
CA ARG A 568 0.29 13.09 1.20
C ARG A 568 0.99 11.76 0.92
N ALA A 569 1.44 11.04 1.96
CA ALA A 569 2.02 9.71 1.85
C ALA A 569 0.92 8.62 1.83
N ALA A 570 -0.20 8.88 2.50
CA ALA A 570 -1.37 8.01 2.55
C ALA A 570 -2.39 8.28 1.42
N ALA A 571 -2.02 9.00 0.35
CA ALA A 571 -2.93 9.26 -0.76
C ALA A 571 -3.33 7.95 -1.49
N PRO A 572 -4.62 7.72 -1.83
CA PRO A 572 -5.77 8.61 -1.66
C PRO A 572 -6.22 8.74 -0.20
N CYS A 573 -6.37 9.99 0.28
CA CYS A 573 -6.64 10.29 1.69
C CYS A 573 -7.66 11.43 1.86
N VAL A 574 -8.55 11.29 2.83
CA VAL A 574 -9.41 12.35 3.35
C VAL A 574 -8.84 12.85 4.67
N LEU A 575 -8.46 14.13 4.71
CA LEU A 575 -7.98 14.83 5.90
C LEU A 575 -9.13 15.59 6.54
N PHE A 576 -9.61 15.10 7.68
CA PHE A 576 -10.78 15.62 8.39
C PHE A 576 -10.38 16.43 9.64
N PHE A 577 -10.67 17.73 9.63
CA PHE A 577 -10.52 18.61 10.79
C PHE A 577 -11.87 18.74 11.51
N ASP A 578 -12.03 18.06 12.64
CA ASP A 578 -13.22 18.18 13.49
C ASP A 578 -13.05 19.32 14.52
N GLU A 579 -14.17 19.92 14.89
CA GLU A 579 -14.22 21.04 15.86
C GLU A 579 -13.26 22.19 15.50
N LEU A 580 -13.28 22.59 14.22
CA LEU A 580 -12.44 23.68 13.70
C LEU A 580 -12.67 24.99 14.47
N ASP A 581 -13.86 25.18 15.04
CA ASP A 581 -14.22 26.31 15.91
C ASP A 581 -13.44 26.40 17.23
N SER A 582 -12.78 25.32 17.65
CA SER A 582 -11.92 25.34 18.84
C SER A 582 -10.56 26.02 18.58
N ILE A 583 -10.07 25.98 17.33
CA ILE A 583 -8.78 26.56 16.92
C ILE A 583 -9.00 27.85 16.13
N ALA A 584 -9.87 27.85 15.12
CA ALA A 584 -10.01 28.95 14.17
C ALA A 584 -11.05 29.99 14.59
N LYS A 585 -10.94 30.50 15.81
CA LYS A 585 -11.76 31.64 16.25
C LYS A 585 -11.31 32.91 15.53
N ALA A 586 -12.27 33.73 15.10
CA ALA A 586 -12.02 34.98 14.42
C ALA A 586 -11.09 35.86 15.26
N ARG A 587 -10.04 36.37 14.60
CA ARG A 587 -8.99 37.20 15.20
C ARG A 587 -9.63 38.39 15.91
N GLY A 588 -9.44 38.51 17.23
CA GLY A 588 -9.80 39.72 18.00
C GLY A 588 -10.99 39.63 18.97
N GLY A 589 -11.55 38.45 19.25
CA GLY A 589 -12.72 38.30 20.14
C GLY A 589 -12.49 38.43 21.66
N GLY A 590 -11.26 38.58 22.15
CA GLY A 590 -11.00 38.73 23.58
C GLY A 590 -9.66 39.40 23.84
N GLY A 591 -9.68 40.51 24.58
CA GLY A 591 -8.47 41.22 25.00
C GLY A 591 -7.61 40.33 25.91
N GLY A 592 -6.48 39.88 25.40
CA GLY A 592 -5.48 39.11 26.14
C GLY A 592 -4.51 38.41 25.19
N ASP A 593 -3.23 38.64 25.40
CA ASP A 593 -2.05 38.22 24.63
C ASP A 593 -1.82 36.68 24.55
N ALA A 594 -2.88 35.87 24.72
CA ALA A 594 -2.85 34.41 24.78
C ALA A 594 -3.22 33.71 23.45
N GLY A 595 -3.57 34.46 22.39
CA GLY A 595 -4.08 33.93 21.11
C GLY A 595 -3.02 33.51 20.06
N GLY A 596 -1.75 33.91 20.22
CA GLY A 596 -0.76 33.84 19.13
C GLY A 596 -0.32 32.43 18.68
N ALA A 597 -0.61 31.38 19.45
CA ALA A 597 -0.27 30.00 19.06
C ALA A 597 -1.37 29.34 18.20
N ALA A 598 -2.65 29.60 18.48
CA ALA A 598 -3.75 29.16 17.60
C ALA A 598 -3.64 29.83 16.22
N ASP A 599 -3.31 31.12 16.19
CA ASP A 599 -3.10 31.87 14.96
C ASP A 599 -1.93 31.31 14.12
N ARG A 600 -0.83 30.90 14.75
CA ARG A 600 0.31 30.26 14.08
C ARG A 600 -0.06 28.91 13.47
N VAL A 601 -0.80 28.08 14.21
CA VAL A 601 -1.30 26.79 13.71
C VAL A 601 -2.22 26.98 12.51
N ILE A 602 -3.16 27.94 12.56
CA ILE A 602 -4.05 28.24 11.42
C ILE A 602 -3.22 28.71 10.22
N ASN A 603 -2.29 29.64 10.40
CA ASN A 603 -1.46 30.12 9.30
C ASN A 603 -0.64 28.98 8.68
N GLN A 604 -0.16 28.03 9.48
CA GLN A 604 0.54 26.85 8.99
C GLN A 604 -0.42 25.91 8.22
N ILE A 605 -1.62 25.65 8.72
CA ILE A 605 -2.65 24.88 8.00
C ILE A 605 -2.96 25.53 6.65
N LEU A 606 -3.16 26.86 6.62
CA LEU A 606 -3.40 27.62 5.39
C LEU A 606 -2.22 27.51 4.41
N THR A 607 -0.99 27.57 4.91
CA THR A 607 0.23 27.41 4.09
C THR A 607 0.30 26.01 3.48
N GLU A 608 -0.05 24.96 4.24
CA GLU A 608 -0.09 23.60 3.73
C GLU A 608 -1.22 23.40 2.71
N MET A 609 -2.41 23.93 2.97
CA MET A 609 -3.55 23.88 2.04
C MET A 609 -3.23 24.54 0.69
N ASP A 610 -2.58 25.70 0.71
CA ASP A 610 -2.16 26.42 -0.50
C ASP A 610 -0.99 25.71 -1.20
N GLY A 611 -0.05 25.16 -0.41
CA GLY A 611 1.14 24.44 -0.87
C GLY A 611 0.87 23.03 -1.41
N MET A 612 -0.36 22.53 -1.27
CA MET A 612 -0.76 21.25 -1.86
C MET A 612 -0.83 21.35 -3.39
N ASN A 613 0.10 20.68 -4.06
CA ASN A 613 0.06 20.52 -5.51
C ASN A 613 -1.16 19.68 -5.92
N SER A 614 -1.86 20.12 -6.97
CA SER A 614 -3.08 19.50 -7.54
C SER A 614 -2.93 18.05 -8.04
N LYS A 615 -1.73 17.46 -7.96
CA LYS A 615 -1.45 16.10 -8.43
C LYS A 615 -1.57 15.03 -7.35
N LYS A 616 -1.67 15.39 -6.07
CA LYS A 616 -1.85 14.41 -4.98
C LYS A 616 -3.34 14.35 -4.59
N ASN A 617 -3.92 13.14 -4.61
CA ASN A 617 -5.32 12.86 -4.27
C ASN A 617 -5.56 12.96 -2.75
N VAL A 618 -5.41 14.14 -2.18
CA VAL A 618 -5.71 14.42 -0.77
C VAL A 618 -6.84 15.43 -0.72
N PHE A 619 -7.94 15.05 -0.09
CA PHE A 619 -9.15 15.86 0.03
C PHE A 619 -9.31 16.36 1.46
N ILE A 620 -9.62 17.64 1.66
CA ILE A 620 -9.69 18.24 2.99
C ILE A 620 -11.14 18.50 3.38
N ILE A 621 -11.56 18.03 4.54
CA ILE A 621 -12.89 18.29 5.09
C ILE A 621 -12.73 18.98 6.44
N GLY A 622 -13.28 20.18 6.60
CA GLY A 622 -13.45 20.81 7.90
C GLY A 622 -14.86 20.59 8.43
N ALA A 623 -15.03 20.44 9.74
CA ALA A 623 -16.33 20.47 10.40
C ALA A 623 -16.35 21.52 11.52
N THR A 624 -17.46 22.24 11.59
CA THR A 624 -17.71 23.21 12.66
C THR A 624 -19.15 23.19 13.13
N ASN A 625 -19.34 23.41 14.43
CA ASN A 625 -20.66 23.71 14.98
C ASN A 625 -20.93 25.22 15.00
N ARG A 626 -19.91 26.05 14.82
CA ARG A 626 -19.98 27.50 15.00
C ARG A 626 -19.32 28.23 13.83
N PRO A 627 -20.02 28.34 12.69
CA PRO A 627 -19.45 28.98 11.52
C PRO A 627 -19.35 30.51 11.67
N ASP A 628 -20.05 31.10 12.65
CA ASP A 628 -20.00 32.52 13.03
C ASP A 628 -18.62 32.99 13.48
N ILE A 629 -17.82 32.08 14.04
CA ILE A 629 -16.50 32.39 14.60
C ILE A 629 -15.33 31.93 13.73
N ILE A 630 -15.57 31.37 12.53
CA ILE A 630 -14.46 30.90 11.67
C ILE A 630 -13.70 32.06 11.03
N ASP A 631 -12.37 31.96 10.97
CA ASP A 631 -11.54 32.88 10.19
C ASP A 631 -11.90 32.79 8.69
N GLY A 632 -12.37 33.91 8.12
CA GLY A 632 -12.74 34.01 6.71
C GLY A 632 -11.60 33.71 5.73
N ALA A 633 -10.35 33.67 6.19
CA ALA A 633 -9.22 33.19 5.38
C ALA A 633 -9.36 31.71 4.99
N VAL A 634 -9.96 30.87 5.84
CA VAL A 634 -10.16 29.44 5.58
C VAL A 634 -11.17 29.21 4.44
N LEU A 635 -12.13 30.12 4.28
CA LEU A 635 -13.25 30.05 3.33
C LEU A 635 -12.90 30.54 1.91
N ARG A 636 -11.65 30.98 1.68
CA ARG A 636 -11.24 31.55 0.39
C ARG A 636 -11.19 30.45 -0.70
N PRO A 637 -11.48 30.81 -1.97
CA PRO A 637 -11.34 29.89 -3.10
C PRO A 637 -9.98 29.20 -3.14
N GLY A 638 -9.96 27.88 -3.36
CA GLY A 638 -8.75 27.06 -3.32
C GLY A 638 -8.41 26.42 -1.97
N ARG A 639 -9.17 26.73 -0.90
CA ARG A 639 -9.05 26.15 0.45
C ARG A 639 -10.29 25.32 0.79
N LEU A 640 -11.11 25.76 1.77
CA LEU A 640 -12.44 25.20 2.03
C LEU A 640 -13.48 26.03 1.29
N ASP A 641 -13.52 25.87 -0.03
CA ASP A 641 -14.36 26.68 -0.91
C ASP A 641 -15.81 26.16 -1.00
N GLN A 642 -16.05 24.87 -0.74
CA GLN A 642 -17.39 24.30 -0.70
C GLN A 642 -17.96 24.34 0.72
N LEU A 643 -19.08 25.04 0.90
CA LEU A 643 -19.74 25.20 2.20
C LEU A 643 -21.02 24.37 2.21
N ILE A 644 -21.01 23.23 2.90
CA ILE A 644 -22.14 22.32 2.95
C ILE A 644 -22.85 22.47 4.29
N TYR A 645 -24.11 22.92 4.23
CA TYR A 645 -24.98 23.01 5.39
C TYR A 645 -25.61 21.66 5.71
N ILE A 646 -25.46 21.21 6.95
CA ILE A 646 -26.08 19.97 7.45
C ILE A 646 -27.18 20.36 8.43
N PRO A 647 -28.46 20.31 8.02
CA PRO A 647 -29.59 20.70 8.86
C PRO A 647 -29.95 19.61 9.89
N LEU A 648 -30.89 19.95 10.78
CA LEU A 648 -31.59 18.95 11.59
C LEU A 648 -32.41 18.01 10.69
N PRO A 649 -32.58 16.73 11.08
CA PRO A 649 -33.29 15.75 10.27
C PRO A 649 -34.80 16.06 10.16
N ASP A 650 -35.32 16.00 8.93
CA ASP A 650 -36.76 16.01 8.63
C ASP A 650 -37.43 14.69 9.03
N GLU A 651 -38.76 14.60 8.95
CA GLU A 651 -39.50 13.39 9.36
C GLU A 651 -39.01 12.13 8.64
N ALA A 652 -38.75 12.23 7.34
CA ALA A 652 -38.22 11.13 6.54
C ALA A 652 -36.80 10.72 6.99
N SER A 653 -35.92 11.69 7.25
CA SER A 653 -34.57 11.44 7.76
C SER A 653 -34.60 10.83 9.16
N ARG A 654 -35.48 11.30 10.07
CA ARG A 654 -35.61 10.72 11.42
C ARG A 654 -36.01 9.25 11.37
N LEU A 655 -36.97 8.89 10.52
CA LEU A 655 -37.34 7.49 10.29
C LEU A 655 -36.14 6.65 9.81
N GLN A 656 -35.36 7.16 8.86
CA GLN A 656 -34.17 6.47 8.37
C GLN A 656 -33.07 6.36 9.43
N ILE A 657 -32.88 7.39 10.27
CA ILE A 657 -31.92 7.37 11.37
C ILE A 657 -32.30 6.30 12.40
N PHE A 658 -33.58 6.18 12.76
CA PHE A 658 -34.04 5.10 13.64
C PHE A 658 -33.75 3.71 13.04
N LYS A 659 -34.03 3.51 11.74
CA LYS A 659 -33.73 2.26 11.05
C LYS A 659 -32.22 1.95 11.01
N ALA A 660 -31.39 2.96 10.74
CA ALA A 660 -29.93 2.81 10.69
C ALA A 660 -29.36 2.42 12.07
N ASN A 661 -29.77 3.14 13.12
CA ASN A 661 -29.31 2.91 14.49
C ASN A 661 -29.75 1.56 15.06
N LEU A 662 -30.96 1.10 14.71
CA LEU A 662 -31.52 -0.14 15.23
C LEU A 662 -31.29 -1.35 14.30
N ARG A 663 -30.55 -1.20 13.19
CA ARG A 663 -30.31 -2.28 12.21
C ARG A 663 -29.70 -3.54 12.84
N LYS A 664 -28.84 -3.36 13.86
CA LYS A 664 -28.14 -4.44 14.56
C LYS A 664 -28.84 -4.85 15.87
N THR A 665 -30.01 -4.29 16.15
CA THR A 665 -30.71 -4.44 17.43
C THR A 665 -31.99 -5.24 17.23
N PRO A 666 -32.30 -6.24 18.08
CA PRO A 666 -33.56 -6.97 17.98
C PRO A 666 -34.72 -6.06 18.42
N ILE A 667 -35.62 -5.75 17.49
CA ILE A 667 -36.81 -4.92 17.72
C ILE A 667 -38.05 -5.82 17.62
N SER A 668 -38.97 -5.66 18.57
CA SER A 668 -40.25 -6.35 18.51
C SER A 668 -41.18 -5.69 17.47
N GLY A 669 -42.06 -6.49 16.84
CA GLY A 669 -42.98 -6.02 15.79
C GLY A 669 -44.05 -5.03 16.26
N ASP A 670 -44.15 -4.79 17.57
CA ASP A 670 -45.05 -3.81 18.20
C ASP A 670 -44.52 -2.36 18.17
N VAL A 671 -43.26 -2.15 17.76
CA VAL A 671 -42.61 -0.83 17.72
C VAL A 671 -42.85 -0.13 16.39
N ASP A 672 -43.64 0.96 16.41
CA ASP A 672 -43.83 1.83 15.24
C ASP A 672 -42.79 2.96 15.18
N LEU A 673 -41.77 2.77 14.33
CA LEU A 673 -40.73 3.77 14.08
C LEU A 673 -41.27 5.04 13.39
N THR A 674 -42.37 4.93 12.64
CA THR A 674 -43.01 6.07 11.96
C THR A 674 -43.62 7.03 12.97
N PHE A 675 -44.27 6.48 14.00
CA PHE A 675 -44.78 7.28 15.10
C PHE A 675 -43.65 7.98 15.87
N LEU A 676 -42.57 7.27 16.20
CA LEU A 676 -41.40 7.87 16.86
C LEU A 676 -40.78 9.01 16.05
N ALA A 677 -40.70 8.87 14.71
CA ALA A 677 -40.23 9.93 13.84
C ALA A 677 -41.13 11.18 13.86
N LYS A 678 -42.46 11.02 13.96
CA LYS A 678 -43.41 12.14 14.09
C LYS A 678 -43.29 12.87 15.42
N SER A 679 -43.05 12.14 16.51
CA SER A 679 -42.97 12.73 17.86
C SER A 679 -41.64 13.43 18.18
N THR A 680 -40.60 13.22 17.37
CA THR A 680 -39.22 13.71 17.62
C THR A 680 -38.85 14.94 16.79
N VAL A 681 -39.78 15.88 16.61
CA VAL A 681 -39.51 17.13 15.88
C VAL A 681 -38.46 17.97 16.61
N GLY A 682 -37.43 18.42 15.89
CA GLY A 682 -36.35 19.25 16.42
C GLY A 682 -35.30 18.50 17.25
N PHE A 683 -35.24 17.17 17.12
CA PHE A 683 -34.19 16.31 17.67
C PHE A 683 -33.04 16.16 16.66
N SER A 684 -31.79 16.18 17.15
CA SER A 684 -30.61 15.88 16.32
C SER A 684 -30.45 14.36 16.13
N GLY A 685 -29.60 13.94 15.19
CA GLY A 685 -29.28 12.52 15.02
C GLY A 685 -28.72 11.89 16.31
N ALA A 686 -27.89 12.63 17.05
CA ALA A 686 -27.38 12.22 18.35
C ALA A 686 -28.49 12.06 19.40
N ASP A 687 -29.49 12.94 19.41
CA ASP A 687 -30.62 12.82 20.34
C ASP A 687 -31.46 11.57 20.02
N LEU A 688 -31.66 11.24 18.73
CA LEU A 688 -32.36 10.01 18.32
C LEU A 688 -31.56 8.75 18.71
N THR A 689 -30.24 8.79 18.56
CA THR A 689 -29.36 7.71 19.02
C THR A 689 -29.44 7.52 20.53
N GLU A 690 -29.49 8.61 21.30
CA GLU A 690 -29.64 8.56 22.77
C GLU A 690 -30.98 7.91 23.16
N ILE A 691 -32.08 8.20 22.46
CA ILE A 691 -33.37 7.52 22.67
C ILE A 691 -33.24 6.01 22.44
N CYS A 692 -32.61 5.59 21.33
CA CYS A 692 -32.38 4.19 21.01
C CYS A 692 -31.52 3.50 22.08
N GLN A 693 -30.40 4.12 22.47
CA GLN A 693 -29.50 3.57 23.49
C GLN A 693 -30.17 3.45 24.85
N ARG A 694 -31.03 4.41 25.22
CA ARG A 694 -31.82 4.32 26.46
C ARG A 694 -32.81 3.16 26.40
N ALA A 695 -33.55 3.02 25.31
CA ALA A 695 -34.47 1.88 25.14
C ALA A 695 -33.71 0.54 25.26
N CYS A 696 -32.52 0.43 24.65
CA CYS A 696 -31.65 -0.74 24.82
C CYS A 696 -31.22 -0.96 26.28
N LYS A 697 -30.76 0.09 26.97
CA LYS A 697 -30.36 0.01 28.39
C LYS A 697 -31.49 -0.46 29.29
N MET A 698 -32.73 -0.07 28.98
CA MET A 698 -33.92 -0.51 29.70
C MET A 698 -34.23 -1.98 29.45
N ALA A 699 -34.15 -2.43 28.20
CA ALA A 699 -34.32 -3.84 27.85
C ALA A 699 -33.26 -4.73 28.52
N ILE A 700 -31.99 -4.31 28.50
CA ILE A 700 -30.89 -5.02 29.17
C ILE A 700 -31.14 -5.09 30.68
N ARG A 701 -31.58 -3.99 31.29
CA ARG A 701 -31.93 -3.96 32.71
C ARG A 701 -33.07 -4.93 33.03
N GLU A 702 -34.11 -4.97 32.21
CA GLU A 702 -35.23 -5.91 32.39
C GLU A 702 -34.76 -7.37 32.26
N SER A 703 -33.91 -7.68 31.27
CA SER A 703 -33.37 -9.02 31.07
C SER A 703 -32.58 -9.50 32.29
N ILE A 704 -31.63 -8.67 32.76
CA ILE A 704 -30.80 -8.97 33.93
C ILE A 704 -31.67 -9.12 35.20
N GLU A 705 -32.67 -8.25 35.40
CA GLU A 705 -33.58 -8.34 36.55
C GLU A 705 -34.42 -9.63 36.54
N LYS A 706 -34.83 -10.11 35.34
CA LYS A 706 -35.56 -11.39 35.19
C LYS A 706 -34.66 -12.59 35.38
N GLU A 707 -33.44 -12.59 34.86
CA GLU A 707 -32.44 -13.65 35.09
C GLU A 707 -32.14 -13.81 36.58
N ILE A 708 -31.86 -12.71 37.30
CA ILE A 708 -31.62 -12.74 38.75
C ILE A 708 -32.82 -13.30 39.50
N ARG A 709 -34.05 -12.96 39.08
CA ARG A 709 -35.28 -13.49 39.70
C ARG A 709 -35.44 -14.98 39.43
N ALA A 710 -35.24 -15.43 38.19
CA ALA A 710 -35.32 -16.83 37.80
C ALA A 710 -34.26 -17.68 38.53
N GLU A 711 -33.05 -17.15 38.70
CA GLU A 711 -31.97 -17.81 39.44
C GLU A 711 -32.29 -17.91 40.94
N LYS A 712 -32.86 -16.86 41.55
CA LYS A 712 -33.35 -16.91 42.94
C LYS A 712 -34.46 -17.95 43.12
N GLU A 713 -35.43 -17.98 42.20
CA GLU A 713 -36.51 -18.98 42.24
C GLU A 713 -35.97 -20.41 42.06
N ARG A 714 -34.96 -20.60 41.19
CA ARG A 714 -34.27 -21.88 41.01
C ARG A 714 -33.51 -22.30 42.27
N GLN A 715 -32.84 -21.36 42.95
CA GLN A 715 -32.16 -21.61 44.23
C GLN A 715 -33.15 -21.97 45.34
N GLU A 716 -34.31 -21.31 45.40
CA GLU A 716 -35.37 -21.61 46.38
C GLU A 716 -36.04 -22.97 46.15
N ARG A 717 -36.27 -23.37 44.89
CA ARG A 717 -36.78 -24.71 44.54
C ARG A 717 -35.76 -25.80 44.87
N ARG A 718 -34.48 -25.55 44.59
CA ARG A 718 -33.37 -26.45 44.95
C ARG A 718 -33.24 -26.62 46.47
N ALA A 719 -33.50 -25.56 47.25
CA ALA A 719 -33.53 -25.62 48.71
C ALA A 719 -34.73 -26.39 49.29
N LYS A 720 -35.83 -26.53 48.54
CA LYS A 720 -37.02 -27.30 48.92
C LYS A 720 -36.98 -28.78 48.53
N GLY A 721 -35.90 -29.23 47.88
CA GLY A 721 -35.67 -30.64 47.55
C GLY A 721 -36.44 -31.16 46.33
N GLU A 722 -36.94 -30.28 45.46
CA GLU A 722 -37.55 -30.66 44.19
C GLU A 722 -36.47 -30.95 43.13
N GLU A 723 -36.57 -32.08 42.41
CA GLU A 723 -35.68 -32.42 41.29
C GLU A 723 -35.85 -31.38 40.18
N VAL A 724 -34.81 -30.56 39.98
CA VAL A 724 -34.75 -29.62 38.86
C VAL A 724 -34.27 -30.42 37.65
N MET A 725 -35.18 -30.82 36.76
CA MET A 725 -34.77 -31.24 35.42
C MET A 725 -34.01 -30.07 34.79
N ASP A 726 -32.88 -30.36 34.15
CA ASP A 726 -32.19 -29.44 33.25
C ASP A 726 -33.12 -29.19 32.06
N GLU A 727 -34.11 -28.29 32.22
CA GLU A 727 -34.93 -27.83 31.12
C GLU A 727 -34.01 -27.15 30.10
N GLU A 728 -34.06 -27.71 28.89
CA GLU A 728 -33.46 -27.25 27.64
C GLU A 728 -33.45 -25.72 27.54
N GLU A 729 -32.29 -25.16 27.18
CA GLU A 729 -32.04 -23.77 26.75
C GLU A 729 -33.19 -22.79 27.05
N ALA A 730 -33.19 -22.24 28.27
CA ALA A 730 -34.14 -21.22 28.67
C ALA A 730 -34.19 -20.10 27.62
N SER A 731 -35.33 -19.98 26.92
CA SER A 731 -35.55 -18.92 25.95
C SER A 731 -35.28 -17.57 26.61
N ASP A 732 -34.46 -16.72 25.98
CA ASP A 732 -34.17 -15.37 26.45
C ASP A 732 -35.48 -14.68 26.90
N PRO A 733 -35.61 -14.30 28.19
CA PRO A 733 -36.85 -13.73 28.73
C PRO A 733 -37.16 -12.33 28.19
N VAL A 734 -36.21 -11.67 27.52
CA VAL A 734 -36.40 -10.39 26.82
C VAL A 734 -35.65 -10.43 25.47
N PRO A 735 -36.17 -11.18 24.47
CA PRO A 735 -35.45 -11.43 23.23
C PRO A 735 -35.39 -10.21 22.29
N ALA A 736 -36.23 -9.19 22.55
CA ALA A 736 -36.31 -7.98 21.72
C ALA A 736 -36.77 -6.76 22.52
N ILE A 737 -36.43 -5.58 22.01
CA ILE A 737 -36.86 -4.31 22.59
C ILE A 737 -38.33 -4.07 22.23
N SER A 738 -39.16 -3.91 23.25
CA SER A 738 -40.60 -3.65 23.15
C SER A 738 -40.93 -2.15 23.07
N ARG A 739 -42.19 -1.85 22.73
CA ARG A 739 -42.73 -0.49 22.74
C ARG A 739 -42.62 0.20 24.12
N ALA A 740 -42.78 -0.56 25.22
CA ALA A 740 -42.73 -0.01 26.57
C ALA A 740 -41.37 0.63 26.90
N HIS A 741 -40.28 0.04 26.41
CA HIS A 741 -38.93 0.59 26.58
C HIS A 741 -38.77 1.94 25.87
N PHE A 742 -39.34 2.10 24.67
CA PHE A 742 -39.30 3.36 23.94
C PHE A 742 -40.17 4.44 24.58
N GLU A 743 -41.35 4.08 25.10
CA GLU A 743 -42.23 5.02 25.81
C GLU A 743 -41.55 5.57 27.08
N GLU A 744 -40.87 4.72 27.83
CA GLU A 744 -40.13 5.14 29.03
C GLU A 744 -38.88 5.94 28.67
N ALA A 745 -38.14 5.54 27.62
CA ALA A 745 -37.01 6.32 27.12
C ALA A 745 -37.42 7.74 26.68
N MET A 746 -38.60 7.87 26.05
CA MET A 746 -39.13 9.14 25.56
C MET A 746 -39.46 10.14 26.68
N LYS A 747 -39.83 9.67 27.87
CA LYS A 747 -40.10 10.55 29.04
C LYS A 747 -38.89 11.39 29.45
N PHE A 748 -37.69 10.85 29.24
CA PHE A 748 -36.43 11.51 29.62
C PHE A 748 -35.70 12.14 28.42
N ALA A 749 -36.28 12.04 27.22
CA ALA A 749 -35.68 12.56 26.00
C ALA A 749 -35.57 14.09 26.07
N ARG A 750 -34.38 14.61 25.74
CA ARG A 750 -34.10 16.06 25.73
C ARG A 750 -33.68 16.47 24.33
N ARG A 751 -34.09 17.67 23.93
CA ARG A 751 -33.64 18.30 22.68
C ARG A 751 -32.30 19.00 22.94
N SER A 752 -31.28 18.65 22.17
CA SER A 752 -29.95 19.28 22.27
C SER A 752 -29.90 20.67 21.62
N VAL A 753 -30.74 20.91 20.61
CA VAL A 753 -30.73 22.16 19.82
C VAL A 753 -31.99 22.98 20.11
N SER A 754 -31.78 24.23 20.52
CA SER A 754 -32.87 25.17 20.80
C SER A 754 -33.41 25.82 19.51
N ASP A 755 -34.68 26.24 19.51
CA ASP A 755 -35.28 26.91 18.35
C ASP A 755 -34.57 28.23 17.99
N ASN A 756 -33.94 28.88 18.97
CA ASN A 756 -33.12 30.08 18.74
C ASN A 756 -31.84 29.76 17.96
N ASP A 757 -31.22 28.60 18.23
CA ASP A 757 -30.01 28.20 17.52
C ASP A 757 -30.32 27.76 16.10
N ILE A 758 -31.46 27.08 15.88
CA ILE A 758 -31.95 26.74 14.53
C ILE A 758 -32.07 28.00 13.66
N ARG A 759 -32.73 29.05 14.19
CA ARG A 759 -32.89 30.32 13.47
C ARG A 759 -31.56 30.99 13.16
N LYS A 760 -30.56 30.90 14.06
CA LYS A 760 -29.22 31.43 13.80
C LYS A 760 -28.56 30.72 12.62
N TYR A 761 -28.63 29.38 12.57
CA TYR A 761 -28.07 28.62 11.44
C TYR A 761 -28.79 28.91 10.12
N GLU A 762 -30.12 29.06 10.15
CA GLU A 762 -30.91 29.41 8.94
C GLU A 762 -30.58 30.81 8.44
N MET A 763 -30.52 31.81 9.31
CA MET A 763 -30.12 33.17 8.94
C MET A 763 -28.70 33.20 8.37
N PHE A 764 -27.79 32.43 8.98
CA PHE A 764 -26.40 32.34 8.54
C PHE A 764 -26.26 31.61 7.19
N ALA A 765 -27.01 30.53 6.97
CA ALA A 765 -27.06 29.83 5.69
C ALA A 765 -27.62 30.74 4.58
N GLN A 766 -28.64 31.54 4.88
CA GLN A 766 -29.21 32.51 3.94
C GLN A 766 -28.23 33.64 3.59
N THR A 767 -27.53 34.23 4.57
CA THR A 767 -26.54 35.28 4.29
C THR A 767 -25.35 34.76 3.49
N LEU A 768 -24.86 33.55 3.78
CA LEU A 768 -23.81 32.90 2.99
C LEU A 768 -24.25 32.57 1.56
N GLN A 769 -25.47 32.08 1.38
CA GLN A 769 -26.02 31.83 0.04
C GLN A 769 -26.21 33.14 -0.74
N GLN A 770 -26.66 34.21 -0.09
CA GLN A 770 -26.81 35.53 -0.70
C GLN A 770 -25.46 36.16 -1.09
N GLN A 771 -24.42 35.98 -0.28
CA GLN A 771 -23.07 36.45 -0.62
C GLN A 771 -22.45 35.72 -1.82
N ARG A 772 -22.94 34.52 -2.17
CA ARG A 772 -22.48 33.73 -3.33
C ARG A 772 -23.37 33.87 -4.57
N GLY A 773 -24.61 34.29 -4.41
CA GLY A 773 -25.57 34.40 -5.50
C GLY A 773 -25.60 35.80 -6.12
N PHE A 774 -24.96 35.96 -7.28
CA PHE A 774 -25.61 36.76 -8.33
C PHE A 774 -26.94 36.04 -8.61
N GLY A 775 -28.06 36.71 -8.31
CA GLY A 775 -29.37 36.08 -8.20
C GLY A 775 -29.78 35.25 -9.42
N ASN A 776 -30.87 34.49 -9.27
CA ASN A 776 -31.58 33.69 -10.28
C ASN A 776 -31.97 34.43 -11.60
N ASN A 777 -31.41 35.61 -11.87
CA ASN A 777 -31.66 36.48 -13.02
C ASN A 777 -30.49 36.60 -14.01
N PHE A 778 -29.42 35.78 -13.89
CA PHE A 778 -28.42 35.74 -14.97
C PHE A 778 -28.93 34.89 -16.13
N LYS A 779 -29.33 35.55 -17.22
CA LYS A 779 -29.53 34.93 -18.54
C LYS A 779 -28.53 35.54 -19.51
N PHE A 780 -27.92 34.70 -20.34
CA PHE A 780 -27.13 35.18 -21.47
C PHE A 780 -28.02 36.00 -22.41
N PRO A 781 -27.59 37.17 -22.90
CA PRO A 781 -28.33 37.89 -23.93
C PRO A 781 -28.25 37.07 -25.23
N GLY A 782 -29.35 36.45 -25.67
CA GLY A 782 -29.31 35.73 -26.95
C GLY A 782 -30.36 34.66 -27.25
N GLU A 783 -31.43 34.47 -26.48
CA GLU A 783 -32.55 33.61 -26.91
C GLU A 783 -33.76 34.45 -27.29
N GLY A 784 -34.10 34.39 -28.59
CA GLY A 784 -35.03 35.27 -29.27
C GLY A 784 -36.44 35.28 -28.65
N GLN A 785 -36.99 36.50 -28.63
CA GLN A 785 -38.43 36.75 -28.50
C GLN A 785 -39.19 35.91 -29.55
N GLN A 786 -39.89 34.87 -29.10
CA GLN A 786 -41.08 34.41 -29.81
C GLN A 786 -42.25 35.27 -29.35
N ALA A 787 -42.84 35.95 -30.34
CA ALA A 787 -44.00 36.78 -30.20
C ALA A 787 -45.17 36.02 -29.55
N GLN A 788 -45.63 36.51 -28.40
CA GLN A 788 -47.02 36.35 -27.99
C GLN A 788 -47.63 37.74 -27.89
N ASN A 789 -48.50 38.03 -28.86
CA ASN A 789 -49.45 39.13 -28.81
C ASN A 789 -50.32 38.99 -27.56
N GLY A 790 -50.36 40.04 -26.74
CA GLY A 790 -51.23 40.14 -25.57
C GLY A 790 -51.24 41.58 -25.05
N ALA A 791 -52.24 42.33 -25.51
CA ALA A 791 -52.51 43.75 -25.27
C ALA A 791 -52.30 44.27 -23.83
N GLY A 792 -51.80 45.51 -23.73
CA GLY A 792 -52.42 46.52 -22.86
C GLY A 792 -51.57 47.14 -21.74
N ASN A 793 -51.22 48.40 -21.95
CA ASN A 793 -51.05 49.49 -20.97
C ASN A 793 -49.71 49.68 -20.21
N GLN A 794 -48.93 50.65 -20.70
CA GLN A 794 -47.97 51.47 -19.96
C GLN A 794 -48.68 52.75 -19.42
N PRO A 795 -48.18 53.38 -18.34
CA PRO A 795 -47.22 54.50 -18.50
C PRO A 795 -46.03 54.36 -17.52
N ALA A 796 -44.77 54.48 -17.95
CA ALA A 796 -43.98 55.68 -18.31
C ALA A 796 -43.34 56.42 -17.09
N ALA A 797 -42.10 56.87 -17.31
CA ALA A 797 -41.16 57.65 -16.48
C ALA A 797 -40.24 56.82 -15.55
N ASN A 798 -38.93 57.03 -15.46
CA ASN A 798 -37.99 57.99 -16.07
C ASN A 798 -36.58 57.38 -16.01
N ASN A 799 -35.77 57.64 -17.03
CA ASN A 799 -34.31 57.63 -16.94
C ASN A 799 -33.87 58.66 -15.89
N ASP A 800 -32.83 58.33 -15.13
CA ASP A 800 -31.74 59.27 -14.89
C ASP A 800 -30.44 58.47 -14.66
N ASP A 801 -29.45 58.88 -15.43
CA ASP A 801 -28.04 58.56 -15.34
C ASP A 801 -27.47 58.97 -13.97
N ASP A 802 -26.42 58.28 -13.52
CA ASP A 802 -25.17 58.93 -13.10
C ASP A 802 -24.14 57.88 -12.65
N ASP A 803 -23.19 57.61 -13.56
CA ASP A 803 -21.84 57.22 -13.22
C ASP A 803 -21.15 58.40 -12.53
N LEU A 804 -20.72 58.25 -11.27
CA LEU A 804 -19.70 59.14 -10.69
C LEU A 804 -18.82 58.41 -9.65
N TYR A 805 -17.62 58.07 -10.10
CA TYR A 805 -16.34 57.88 -9.39
C TYR A 805 -16.32 57.76 -7.84
N SER A 806 -15.78 56.63 -7.33
CA SER A 806 -14.51 56.57 -6.56
C SER A 806 -14.17 55.14 -6.14
#